data_AF-A0A2A6RKB3-F1
#
_entry.id   AF-A0A2A6RKB3-F1
#
_cell.length_a   1.000
_cell.length_b   1.000
_cell.length_c   1.000
_cell.angle_alpha   90.00
_cell.angle_beta   90.00
_cell.angle_gamma   90.00
#
_symmetry.space_group_name_H-M   'P 1'
#
loop_
_entity.id
_entity.type
_entity.pdbx_description
1 polymer ?
#
loop_
_entity_poly.entity_id
_entity_poly.type
_entity_poly.pdbx_seq_one_letter_code
_entity_poly.pdbx_strand_id
1 'polypeptide(L)'
;MLPRLLLYGLVVATFTMLALGLSRHAPPTPLTAAPAPIDSSFWQWPNSDMLHPALEAPREQPRHYLTIQAVEAELDAALAAAPDEQSPQAWQQAVLLDLPLPDGSMAAFAFVHSPIMEPGLAARYPQIRTYLGQQQDAPSVIARLARTQQGYHAIIIGPTTSSYVTPYGVSDRTLHIAFASSDLPQIEFLPKPDLDHDHAPAMTSAQSGSNGSMRRDFRLAIATTGEYAQFHGGTTASVMAEVVALVNATNAIFERDMAVRFTLVANTDQLFFLDPETDPYPNDPDGDDRLLLGTLNNTETLNRIGPANFDIGHLLTTESGGVGFGLHCSGPQHQKAIANSGLSQPTTANLLKIFAHEIGHQFGASHTFNSSSGICGQEFGVFGPNRADDSAYEPGSGSTIMAYPGVCAPENVQDQADLYFHLYSLLQMQSFLVQPSVLPCGGTSIPTGNSPPVVNAGPSYTIPARTPFELLGTASDPDGDPLTFTWEQYDLGPASPPLSDDGARPLFRSSPPSASPNRLFPRYLNIVTREDSVGEVLPTTNRTLTFRFTARDNRPGAGAFAFDTTTLAVVAAAGPFQITSIAGGERFAQGAQIPLQWDVANTDLAPISCANVQIDLTEDAGASYTTLLASTPNSGSANVTLPNRALLAANLRVKCTNNIFLDLSPTFSTAGSIVTKTSDDNSTCTVEDCALREAVALTNELPGANILELDAGVYQLSLSGAGPLVINDTLTIEGAGPGQTIIDGGAIDQIIRVTRETSVTLRNLTLRNGATPENGGALSNQFGNVTLIDVVVENNRAEGTGGGLHNDGQMRIERSLIHNNRAGVNGGGVGSRLSFRFFDYDPLGSLELVDSVMRDNTAEERGGGVYFSTFSSNPLAYLRIERSALVNNTSGGGGGGLSFLTNNATSQSVIEQVTFSGNQADFGAAVQISSTTPHALRFAFNTLTNNNARFGGGIYWSGASVTATGNIIAANGNRECAFPSDVATRPGNLSSGGYNVIGDETCGFDATGDQGGTRQAPLDPRLAPLGDYGGATLTHPPYEDSPALNAAGNTCPATDQRGQARPVGAACDIGAVERIASDPLAPPPTPTPTASPSATHTATVTPRPSSTPGPSSTPGPSSTPGPSSTPGPSSTPGPSSTPGPSSTPGPSSTPGPSSTPGPSSTPGPSPTATHDSTEQRVYLPLVRR
;
A
#
# COMPACT_ATOMS: atom_id res chain seq x y z
N MET A 1 -65.06 -28.75 5.30
CA MET A 1 -65.49 -30.03 4.68
C MET A 1 -65.17 -29.97 3.19
N LEU A 2 -64.39 -30.93 2.72
CA LEU A 2 -64.14 -31.30 1.32
C LEU A 2 -65.45 -31.87 0.65
N PRO A 3 -65.54 -32.30 -0.64
CA PRO A 3 -64.80 -31.94 -1.90
C PRO A 3 -65.49 -32.28 -3.28
N ARG A 4 -64.67 -32.35 -4.37
CA ARG A 4 -64.70 -33.29 -5.56
C ARG A 4 -65.66 -32.96 -6.74
N LEU A 5 -65.47 -33.45 -7.99
CA LEU A 5 -64.50 -34.37 -8.67
C LEU A 5 -64.36 -33.91 -10.17
N LEU A 6 -63.24 -34.06 -10.90
CA LEU A 6 -62.81 -35.22 -11.74
C LEU A 6 -61.41 -34.88 -12.32
N LEU A 7 -60.29 -35.54 -11.99
CA LEU A 7 -59.77 -36.90 -12.30
C LEU A 7 -59.34 -37.16 -13.77
N TYR A 8 -58.03 -37.15 -14.04
CA TYR A 8 -57.15 -38.34 -14.27
C TYR A 8 -55.69 -37.86 -14.52
N GLY A 9 -54.65 -38.71 -14.34
CA GLY A 9 -53.27 -38.23 -14.55
C GLY A 9 -52.13 -39.26 -14.50
N LEU A 10 -50.90 -38.71 -14.57
CA LEU A 10 -49.56 -39.25 -14.24
C LEU A 10 -48.94 -40.40 -15.08
N VAL A 11 -47.73 -40.16 -15.64
CA VAL A 11 -46.43 -40.88 -15.40
C VAL A 11 -45.37 -40.63 -16.53
N VAL A 12 -44.30 -39.88 -16.18
CA VAL A 12 -42.83 -40.08 -16.44
C VAL A 12 -42.16 -39.99 -17.85
N ALA A 13 -41.09 -39.14 -17.89
CA ALA A 13 -39.77 -39.20 -18.60
C ALA A 13 -39.46 -38.43 -19.94
N THR A 14 -38.25 -37.83 -19.95
CA THR A 14 -37.41 -37.27 -21.06
C THR A 14 -38.01 -36.13 -21.91
N PHE A 15 -37.52 -34.88 -22.00
CA PHE A 15 -36.21 -34.18 -21.80
C PHE A 15 -35.23 -34.20 -23.01
N THR A 16 -35.33 -33.19 -23.89
CA THR A 16 -34.30 -32.65 -24.84
C THR A 16 -34.90 -31.40 -25.54
N MET A 17 -34.53 -30.17 -25.13
CA MET A 17 -33.53 -29.26 -25.74
C MET A 17 -33.81 -28.71 -27.16
N LEU A 18 -34.14 -27.42 -27.30
CA LEU A 18 -33.16 -26.34 -27.64
C LEU A 18 -33.78 -24.91 -27.60
N ALA A 19 -33.04 -23.97 -26.97
CA ALA A 19 -32.71 -22.58 -27.38
C ALA A 19 -33.81 -21.59 -27.87
N LEU A 20 -33.81 -20.28 -27.52
CA LEU A 20 -32.93 -19.38 -26.73
C LEU A 20 -33.82 -18.28 -26.07
N GLY A 21 -33.41 -17.69 -24.94
CA GLY A 21 -34.08 -16.51 -24.37
C GLY A 21 -34.27 -16.51 -22.85
N LEU A 22 -33.17 -16.61 -22.08
CA LEU A 22 -33.17 -16.42 -20.63
C LEU A 22 -32.11 -15.39 -20.25
N SER A 23 -32.54 -14.27 -19.68
CA SER A 23 -31.64 -13.32 -19.02
C SER A 23 -31.06 -13.99 -17.76
N ARG A 24 -29.75 -14.18 -17.74
CA ARG A 24 -28.99 -14.57 -16.54
C ARG A 24 -28.38 -13.31 -15.94
N HIS A 25 -28.37 -13.20 -14.62
CA HIS A 25 -27.41 -12.32 -13.97
C HIS A 25 -26.00 -12.79 -14.36
N ALA A 26 -25.16 -11.86 -14.79
CA ALA A 26 -23.73 -12.13 -14.94
C ALA A 26 -23.10 -12.22 -13.55
N PRO A 27 -22.26 -13.23 -13.25
CA PRO A 27 -21.28 -13.08 -12.18
C PRO A 27 -20.29 -11.96 -12.57
N PRO A 28 -19.52 -11.39 -11.61
CA PRO A 28 -18.35 -10.60 -11.98
C PRO A 28 -17.46 -11.47 -12.88
N THR A 29 -17.20 -11.00 -14.11
CA THR A 29 -16.28 -11.66 -15.03
C THR A 29 -14.85 -11.44 -14.52
N PRO A 30 -14.06 -12.50 -14.30
CA PRO A 30 -12.65 -12.33 -13.92
C PRO A 30 -11.90 -11.63 -15.06
N LEU A 31 -11.04 -10.66 -14.71
CA LEU A 31 -10.21 -9.86 -15.61
C LEU A 31 -9.17 -10.74 -16.36
N THR A 32 -9.65 -11.47 -17.36
CA THR A 32 -8.84 -12.36 -18.23
C THR A 32 -9.27 -12.29 -19.70
N ALA A 33 -9.86 -11.17 -20.09
CA ALA A 33 -9.64 -10.70 -21.45
C ALA A 33 -8.15 -10.35 -21.57
N ALA A 34 -7.47 -10.82 -22.62
CA ALA A 34 -6.35 -10.04 -23.16
C ALA A 34 -6.86 -8.61 -23.33
N PRO A 35 -6.12 -7.57 -22.87
CA PRO A 35 -6.67 -6.26 -22.54
C PRO A 35 -7.64 -5.83 -23.61
N ALA A 36 -8.91 -5.66 -23.23
CA ALA A 36 -10.00 -5.44 -24.16
C ALA A 36 -9.56 -4.32 -25.12
N PRO A 37 -9.73 -4.49 -26.45
CA PRO A 37 -9.13 -3.58 -27.41
C PRO A 37 -9.59 -2.15 -27.09
N ILE A 38 -8.65 -1.35 -26.56
CA ILE A 38 -8.88 0.03 -26.14
C ILE A 38 -9.26 0.91 -27.34
N ASP A 39 -8.97 0.42 -28.56
CA ASP A 39 -9.50 0.86 -29.85
C ASP A 39 -11.04 0.82 -29.88
N SER A 40 -11.63 1.83 -29.25
CA SER A 40 -13.00 2.29 -29.48
C SER A 40 -13.02 3.30 -30.63
N SER A 41 -14.18 3.83 -30.99
CA SER A 41 -14.23 5.00 -31.90
C SER A 41 -13.68 6.28 -31.27
N PHE A 42 -13.46 6.31 -29.96
CA PHE A 42 -13.20 7.53 -29.18
C PHE A 42 -11.79 7.57 -28.57
N TRP A 43 -11.21 6.41 -28.33
CA TRP A 43 -9.92 6.24 -27.67
C TRP A 43 -9.15 5.10 -28.33
N GLN A 44 -7.82 5.16 -28.26
CA GLN A 44 -6.91 4.16 -28.81
C GLN A 44 -5.62 4.08 -27.97
N TRP A 45 -4.86 2.99 -28.13
CA TRP A 45 -3.54 2.89 -27.52
C TRP A 45 -2.55 3.91 -28.14
N PRO A 46 -1.69 4.59 -27.35
CA PRO A 46 -0.66 5.47 -27.90
C PRO A 46 0.44 4.66 -28.59
N ASN A 47 0.82 5.07 -29.80
CA ASN A 47 1.93 4.46 -30.53
C ASN A 47 3.27 4.66 -29.79
N SER A 48 4.21 3.72 -29.92
CA SER A 48 5.54 3.77 -29.28
C SER A 48 6.29 5.10 -29.52
N ASP A 49 6.15 5.66 -30.73
CA ASP A 49 6.79 6.92 -31.12
C ASP A 49 6.23 8.15 -30.39
N MET A 50 5.10 8.04 -29.68
CA MET A 50 4.58 9.10 -28.80
C MET A 50 5.04 8.94 -27.35
N LEU A 51 5.37 7.71 -26.92
CA LEU A 51 5.90 7.44 -25.59
C LEU A 51 7.40 7.78 -25.49
N HIS A 52 8.14 7.68 -26.58
CA HIS A 52 9.59 7.93 -26.61
C HIS A 52 10.06 9.40 -26.50
N PRO A 53 9.33 10.43 -26.98
CA PRO A 53 9.73 11.83 -26.83
C PRO A 53 9.29 12.49 -25.51
N ALA A 54 8.39 11.85 -24.75
CA ALA A 54 7.57 12.50 -23.72
C ALA A 54 7.95 12.13 -22.27
N LEU A 55 9.24 11.95 -21.96
CA LEU A 55 9.72 11.67 -20.59
C LEU A 55 9.82 12.92 -19.71
N GLU A 56 8.75 13.71 -19.66
CA GLU A 56 8.36 14.45 -18.47
C GLU A 56 7.27 13.64 -17.74
N ALA A 57 7.21 13.73 -16.41
CA ALA A 57 6.14 13.08 -15.65
C ALA A 57 4.77 13.67 -16.07
N PRO A 58 3.68 12.87 -16.05
CA PRO A 58 2.35 13.41 -16.28
C PRO A 58 2.05 14.53 -15.28
N ARG A 59 1.23 15.49 -15.72
CA ARG A 59 0.96 16.71 -14.95
C ARG A 59 0.19 16.44 -13.66
N GLU A 60 -0.80 15.56 -13.74
CA GLU A 60 -1.33 14.85 -12.57
C GLU A 60 -0.35 13.70 -12.27
N GLN A 61 0.08 13.52 -11.02
CA GLN A 61 1.10 12.53 -10.65
C GLN A 61 0.54 11.37 -9.78
N PRO A 62 -0.42 10.56 -10.28
CA PRO A 62 -0.94 9.41 -9.55
C PRO A 62 0.10 8.27 -9.50
N ARG A 63 0.00 7.44 -8.44
CA ARG A 63 0.83 6.25 -8.18
C ARG A 63 0.72 5.21 -9.30
N HIS A 64 -0.49 5.02 -9.83
CA HIS A 64 -0.79 4.16 -10.98
C HIS A 64 -1.72 4.90 -11.95
N TYR A 65 -1.53 4.68 -13.25
CA TYR A 65 -2.38 5.23 -14.30
C TYR A 65 -2.25 4.45 -15.61
N LEU A 66 -3.34 4.43 -16.38
CA LEU A 66 -3.38 4.01 -17.77
C LEU A 66 -3.07 5.23 -18.66
N THR A 67 -2.15 5.12 -19.62
CA THR A 67 -1.94 6.15 -20.65
C THR A 67 -2.72 5.81 -21.91
N ILE A 68 -3.48 6.77 -22.45
CA ILE A 68 -4.43 6.54 -23.55
C ILE A 68 -4.47 7.73 -24.51
N GLN A 69 -4.75 7.50 -25.79
CA GLN A 69 -4.91 8.57 -26.78
C GLN A 69 -6.40 8.79 -27.12
N ALA A 70 -6.83 10.05 -27.07
CA ALA A 70 -8.13 10.53 -27.52
C ALA A 70 -8.18 10.68 -29.05
N VAL A 71 -9.25 10.17 -29.66
CA VAL A 71 -9.59 10.40 -31.07
C VAL A 71 -10.42 11.69 -31.16
N GLU A 72 -9.73 12.85 -31.05
CA GLU A 72 -10.36 14.18 -30.90
C GLU A 72 -11.52 14.43 -31.88
N ALA A 73 -11.39 14.03 -33.15
CA ALA A 73 -12.40 14.27 -34.18
C ALA A 73 -13.74 13.54 -33.92
N GLU A 74 -13.68 12.30 -33.42
CA GLU A 74 -14.87 11.49 -33.14
C GLU A 74 -15.50 11.89 -31.79
N LEU A 75 -14.66 12.14 -30.77
CA LEU A 75 -15.08 12.68 -29.48
C LEU A 75 -15.79 14.04 -29.64
N ASP A 76 -15.20 14.98 -30.38
CA ASP A 76 -15.81 16.28 -30.63
C ASP A 76 -17.10 16.18 -31.46
N ALA A 77 -17.15 15.30 -32.45
CA ALA A 77 -18.37 15.10 -33.26
C ALA A 77 -19.52 14.53 -32.42
N ALA A 78 -19.24 13.54 -31.58
CA ALA A 78 -20.20 12.95 -30.65
C ALA A 78 -20.69 14.00 -29.63
N LEU A 79 -19.77 14.68 -28.93
CA LEU A 79 -20.10 15.68 -27.91
C LEU A 79 -20.76 16.95 -28.49
N ALA A 80 -20.55 17.27 -29.78
CA ALA A 80 -21.27 18.33 -30.46
C ALA A 80 -22.75 17.99 -30.72
N ALA A 81 -23.09 16.69 -30.83
CA ALA A 81 -24.44 16.20 -31.05
C ALA A 81 -25.27 15.99 -29.77
N ALA A 82 -24.65 16.08 -28.58
CA ALA A 82 -25.34 15.89 -27.31
C ALA A 82 -26.46 16.94 -27.11
N PRO A 83 -27.69 16.54 -26.80
CA PRO A 83 -28.80 17.45 -26.59
C PRO A 83 -28.61 18.27 -25.32
N ASP A 84 -29.17 19.48 -25.29
CA ASP A 84 -29.17 20.30 -24.07
C ASP A 84 -30.00 19.63 -22.97
N GLU A 85 -29.46 19.52 -21.76
CA GLU A 85 -30.07 18.82 -20.61
C GLU A 85 -31.47 19.36 -20.25
N GLN A 86 -31.78 20.62 -20.60
CA GLN A 86 -33.09 21.24 -20.35
C GLN A 86 -34.17 20.81 -21.37
N SER A 87 -33.79 20.05 -22.40
CA SER A 87 -34.71 19.57 -23.43
C SER A 87 -35.61 18.45 -22.88
N PRO A 88 -36.95 18.46 -23.11
CA PRO A 88 -37.87 17.45 -22.57
C PRO A 88 -37.62 15.97 -22.95
N GLN A 89 -36.65 15.71 -23.84
CA GLN A 89 -36.23 14.37 -24.28
C GLN A 89 -34.71 14.19 -24.21
N ALA A 90 -33.97 15.03 -23.48
CA ALA A 90 -32.51 15.06 -23.48
C ALA A 90 -31.89 13.67 -23.22
N TRP A 91 -32.31 13.00 -22.15
CA TRP A 91 -31.85 11.64 -21.80
C TRP A 91 -32.30 10.54 -22.77
N GLN A 92 -33.37 10.76 -23.55
CA GLN A 92 -33.80 9.83 -24.61
C GLN A 92 -33.02 10.01 -25.92
N GLN A 93 -32.31 11.13 -26.05
CA GLN A 93 -31.51 11.52 -27.21
C GLN A 93 -30.02 11.70 -26.83
N ALA A 94 -29.64 11.26 -25.63
CA ALA A 94 -28.29 11.39 -25.10
C ALA A 94 -27.29 10.64 -25.99
N VAL A 95 -26.09 11.22 -26.14
CA VAL A 95 -25.03 10.64 -26.96
C VAL A 95 -24.30 9.58 -26.15
N LEU A 96 -24.10 8.40 -26.75
CA LEU A 96 -23.29 7.34 -26.15
C LEU A 96 -21.82 7.54 -26.49
N LEU A 97 -21.00 7.54 -25.45
CA LEU A 97 -19.55 7.73 -25.52
C LEU A 97 -18.89 6.86 -24.45
N ASP A 98 -17.85 6.14 -24.85
CA ASP A 98 -17.07 5.31 -23.94
C ASP A 98 -16.04 6.16 -23.20
N LEU A 99 -15.87 5.93 -21.90
CA LEU A 99 -14.77 6.46 -21.11
C LEU A 99 -13.85 5.33 -20.65
N PRO A 100 -12.51 5.53 -20.69
CA PRO A 100 -11.56 4.57 -20.16
C PRO A 100 -11.62 4.54 -18.64
N LEU A 101 -11.51 3.34 -18.07
CA LEU A 101 -11.37 3.12 -16.63
C LEU A 101 -9.90 2.78 -16.27
N PRO A 102 -9.50 2.94 -14.99
CA PRO A 102 -8.11 2.71 -14.57
C PRO A 102 -7.59 1.27 -14.76
N ASP A 103 -8.49 0.29 -14.87
CA ASP A 103 -8.20 -1.12 -15.11
C ASP A 103 -7.96 -1.48 -16.59
N GLY A 104 -8.03 -0.49 -17.50
CA GLY A 104 -7.91 -0.69 -18.94
C GLY A 104 -9.22 -1.07 -19.64
N SER A 105 -10.34 -1.16 -18.91
CA SER A 105 -11.66 -1.38 -19.49
C SER A 105 -12.31 -0.08 -20.01
N MET A 106 -13.43 -0.22 -20.72
CA MET A 106 -14.23 0.88 -21.26
C MET A 106 -15.64 0.81 -20.70
N ALA A 107 -16.20 1.96 -20.31
CA ALA A 107 -17.59 2.07 -19.85
C ALA A 107 -18.39 3.04 -20.72
N ALA A 108 -19.55 2.60 -21.20
CA ALA A 108 -20.45 3.40 -22.03
C ALA A 108 -21.32 4.34 -21.17
N PHE A 109 -21.24 5.64 -21.44
CA PHE A 109 -22.02 6.68 -20.78
C PHE A 109 -22.96 7.38 -21.77
N ALA A 110 -24.20 7.63 -21.34
CA ALA A 110 -25.16 8.48 -22.03
C ALA A 110 -24.97 9.93 -21.57
N PHE A 111 -24.53 10.82 -22.46
CA PHE A 111 -24.23 12.23 -22.17
C PHE A 111 -25.26 13.21 -22.72
N VAL A 112 -25.54 14.23 -21.90
CA VAL A 112 -26.27 15.46 -22.27
C VAL A 112 -25.38 16.68 -22.07
N HIS A 113 -25.59 17.73 -22.88
CA HIS A 113 -24.90 19.01 -22.72
C HIS A 113 -25.41 19.72 -21.46
N SER A 114 -24.51 19.95 -20.50
CA SER A 114 -24.80 20.47 -19.17
C SER A 114 -23.91 21.71 -18.90
N PRO A 115 -24.28 22.89 -19.43
CA PRO A 115 -23.42 24.07 -19.41
C PRO A 115 -23.32 24.68 -18.01
N ILE A 116 -22.09 24.89 -17.54
CA ILE A 116 -21.79 25.51 -16.23
C ILE A 116 -21.25 26.94 -16.33
N MET A 117 -21.40 27.59 -17.49
CA MET A 117 -21.04 29.00 -17.71
C MET A 117 -22.28 29.77 -18.15
N GLU A 118 -22.48 30.99 -17.63
CA GLU A 118 -23.52 31.87 -18.16
C GLU A 118 -23.34 32.11 -19.68
N PRO A 119 -24.42 32.26 -20.47
CA PRO A 119 -24.33 32.26 -21.94
C PRO A 119 -23.36 33.28 -22.54
N GLY A 120 -23.21 34.45 -21.90
CA GLY A 120 -22.26 35.48 -22.33
C GLY A 120 -20.78 35.13 -22.09
N LEU A 121 -20.49 34.27 -21.11
CA LEU A 121 -19.15 33.72 -20.86
C LEU A 121 -18.87 32.56 -21.81
N ALA A 122 -19.82 31.62 -21.94
CA ALA A 122 -19.72 30.50 -22.89
C ALA A 122 -19.49 30.97 -24.34
N ALA A 123 -20.11 32.09 -24.74
CA ALA A 123 -19.89 32.68 -26.06
C ALA A 123 -18.49 33.29 -26.27
N ARG A 124 -17.76 33.64 -25.20
CA ARG A 124 -16.34 34.08 -25.27
C ARG A 124 -15.35 32.92 -25.31
N TYR A 125 -15.71 31.78 -24.71
CA TYR A 125 -14.89 30.57 -24.67
C TYR A 125 -15.62 29.37 -25.32
N PRO A 126 -16.04 29.46 -26.61
CA PRO A 126 -16.88 28.45 -27.27
C PRO A 126 -16.18 27.09 -27.44
N GLN A 127 -14.86 27.04 -27.28
CA GLN A 127 -14.07 25.82 -27.25
C GLN A 127 -14.20 25.02 -25.93
N ILE A 128 -14.78 25.62 -24.89
CA ILE A 128 -14.99 25.00 -23.59
C ILE A 128 -16.47 24.61 -23.45
N ARG A 129 -16.76 23.31 -23.28
CA ARG A 129 -18.12 22.78 -23.11
C ARG A 129 -18.15 21.69 -22.03
N THR A 130 -19.25 21.60 -21.29
CA THR A 130 -19.43 20.65 -20.19
C THR A 130 -20.66 19.76 -20.39
N TYR A 131 -20.55 18.53 -19.91
CA TYR A 131 -21.49 17.45 -20.14
C TYR A 131 -21.72 16.67 -18.85
N LEU A 132 -22.95 16.19 -18.68
CA LEU A 132 -23.38 15.31 -17.61
C LEU A 132 -23.72 13.95 -18.21
N GLY A 133 -23.18 12.88 -17.61
CA GLY A 133 -23.32 11.51 -18.10
C GLY A 133 -23.80 10.54 -17.03
N GLN A 134 -24.48 9.49 -17.47
CA GLN A 134 -24.89 8.35 -16.66
C GLN A 134 -24.45 7.05 -17.36
N GLN A 135 -23.88 6.10 -16.62
CA GLN A 135 -23.43 4.83 -17.20
C GLN A 135 -24.64 3.97 -17.60
N GLN A 136 -24.61 3.32 -18.77
CA GLN A 136 -25.74 2.50 -19.23
C GLN A 136 -25.99 1.26 -18.35
N ASP A 137 -24.94 0.49 -18.06
CA ASP A 137 -25.04 -0.80 -17.37
C ASP A 137 -25.05 -0.68 -15.83
N ALA A 138 -24.71 0.50 -15.30
CA ALA A 138 -24.73 0.80 -13.87
C ALA A 138 -25.24 2.22 -13.61
N PRO A 139 -26.56 2.50 -13.67
CA PRO A 139 -27.06 3.88 -13.69
C PRO A 139 -26.90 4.67 -12.38
N SER A 140 -26.38 4.06 -11.31
CA SER A 140 -25.90 4.75 -10.10
C SER A 140 -24.52 5.38 -10.26
N VAL A 141 -23.81 5.10 -11.37
CA VAL A 141 -22.53 5.71 -11.73
C VAL A 141 -22.77 6.92 -12.62
N ILE A 142 -22.29 8.08 -12.18
CA ILE A 142 -22.40 9.35 -12.89
C ILE A 142 -21.01 9.82 -13.37
N ALA A 143 -20.99 10.55 -14.48
CA ALA A 143 -19.79 11.20 -14.99
C ALA A 143 -20.06 12.69 -15.26
N ARG A 144 -19.05 13.53 -15.04
CA ARG A 144 -19.04 14.91 -15.56
C ARG A 144 -17.79 15.12 -16.39
N LEU A 145 -17.99 15.55 -17.64
CA LEU A 145 -16.96 15.69 -18.66
C LEU A 145 -16.85 17.16 -19.08
N ALA A 146 -15.63 17.68 -19.16
CA ALA A 146 -15.31 18.98 -19.71
C ALA A 146 -14.39 18.82 -20.94
N ARG A 147 -14.82 19.34 -22.09
CA ARG A 147 -14.03 19.42 -23.32
C ARG A 147 -13.43 20.83 -23.36
N THR A 148 -12.11 20.95 -23.33
CA THR A 148 -11.40 22.23 -23.19
C THR A 148 -10.43 22.50 -24.34
N GLN A 149 -9.57 23.51 -24.20
CA GLN A 149 -8.46 23.74 -25.13
C GLN A 149 -7.19 22.94 -24.81
N GLN A 150 -7.18 22.19 -23.70
CA GLN A 150 -6.08 21.31 -23.27
C GLN A 150 -6.38 19.83 -23.45
N GLY A 151 -7.65 19.45 -23.65
CA GLY A 151 -8.08 18.07 -23.88
C GLY A 151 -9.45 17.80 -23.24
N TYR A 152 -9.65 16.58 -22.74
CA TYR A 152 -10.84 16.14 -22.06
C TYR A 152 -10.54 15.87 -20.58
N HIS A 153 -11.36 16.44 -19.69
CA HIS A 153 -11.30 16.20 -18.25
C HIS A 153 -12.60 15.52 -17.83
N ALA A 154 -12.53 14.28 -17.37
CA ALA A 154 -13.66 13.54 -16.81
C ALA A 154 -13.44 13.26 -15.33
N ILE A 155 -14.50 13.37 -14.54
CA ILE A 155 -14.63 12.65 -13.27
C ILE A 155 -15.75 11.61 -13.41
N ILE A 156 -15.49 10.41 -12.91
CA ILE A 156 -16.46 9.31 -12.81
C ILE A 156 -16.65 9.01 -11.33
N ILE A 157 -17.88 9.05 -10.86
CA ILE A 157 -18.27 8.78 -9.48
C ILE A 157 -19.24 7.60 -9.49
N GLY A 158 -18.78 6.46 -8.99
CA GLY A 158 -19.61 5.30 -8.67
C GLY A 158 -19.93 5.23 -7.17
N PRO A 159 -20.57 4.13 -6.74
CA PRO A 159 -20.86 3.90 -5.32
C PRO A 159 -19.57 3.79 -4.48
N THR A 160 -18.72 2.81 -4.80
CA THR A 160 -17.54 2.46 -4.00
C THR A 160 -16.22 3.00 -4.55
N THR A 161 -16.21 3.51 -5.79
CA THR A 161 -14.99 3.98 -6.47
C THR A 161 -15.23 5.32 -7.17
N SER A 162 -14.15 6.08 -7.34
CA SER A 162 -14.12 7.26 -8.20
C SER A 162 -12.82 7.29 -8.99
N SER A 163 -12.88 7.80 -10.21
CA SER A 163 -11.75 7.85 -11.13
C SER A 163 -11.79 9.10 -12.00
N TYR A 164 -10.66 9.39 -12.62
CA TYR A 164 -10.45 10.55 -13.48
C TYR A 164 -9.93 10.14 -14.84
N VAL A 165 -10.25 10.94 -15.85
CA VAL A 165 -9.55 10.98 -17.14
C VAL A 165 -9.08 12.40 -17.35
N THR A 166 -7.78 12.65 -17.50
CA THR A 166 -7.22 14.00 -17.62
C THR A 166 -6.15 14.07 -18.72
N PRO A 167 -5.85 15.25 -19.30
CA PRO A 167 -4.75 15.39 -20.24
C PRO A 167 -3.39 15.08 -19.59
N TYR A 168 -2.51 14.40 -20.33
CA TYR A 168 -1.18 14.01 -19.83
C TYR A 168 -0.31 15.24 -19.52
N GLY A 169 -0.41 16.29 -20.36
CA GLY A 169 0.33 17.54 -20.23
C GLY A 169 -0.41 18.72 -20.86
N VAL A 170 0.20 19.91 -20.82
CA VAL A 170 -0.45 21.16 -21.30
C VAL A 170 -0.34 21.39 -22.81
N SER A 171 0.50 20.62 -23.50
CA SER A 171 0.88 20.82 -24.91
C SER A 171 0.30 19.78 -25.88
N ASP A 172 0.09 18.54 -25.41
CA ASP A 172 -0.56 17.48 -26.17
C ASP A 172 -2.01 17.32 -25.70
N ARG A 173 -2.95 17.56 -26.62
CA ARG A 173 -4.40 17.46 -26.38
C ARG A 173 -4.97 16.08 -26.69
N THR A 174 -4.14 15.18 -27.23
CA THR A 174 -4.54 13.83 -27.61
C THR A 174 -4.15 12.82 -26.53
N LEU A 175 -3.00 12.99 -25.88
CA LEU A 175 -2.54 12.08 -24.83
C LEU A 175 -3.19 12.38 -23.47
N HIS A 176 -3.78 11.36 -22.85
CA HIS A 176 -4.48 11.43 -21.58
C HIS A 176 -4.01 10.33 -20.62
N ILE A 177 -4.32 10.49 -19.34
CA ILE A 177 -4.20 9.44 -18.34
C ILE A 177 -5.57 9.12 -17.72
N ALA A 178 -5.79 7.86 -17.35
CA ALA A 178 -6.94 7.42 -16.56
C ALA A 178 -6.46 6.73 -15.28
N PHE A 179 -6.99 7.12 -14.11
CA PHE A 179 -6.51 6.67 -12.80
C PHE A 179 -7.60 6.75 -11.72
N ALA A 180 -7.47 5.97 -10.65
CA ALA A 180 -8.41 5.99 -9.54
C ALA A 180 -8.10 7.14 -8.56
N SER A 181 -9.11 7.67 -7.87
CA SER A 181 -8.92 8.75 -6.88
C SER A 181 -8.00 8.32 -5.72
N SER A 182 -7.90 7.01 -5.45
CA SER A 182 -7.00 6.40 -4.48
C SER A 182 -5.52 6.40 -4.89
N ASP A 183 -5.22 6.57 -6.18
CA ASP A 183 -3.84 6.64 -6.67
C ASP A 183 -3.24 8.04 -6.57
N LEU A 184 -4.03 9.07 -6.26
CA LEU A 184 -3.50 10.41 -6.06
C LEU A 184 -2.44 10.45 -4.94
N PRO A 185 -1.39 11.28 -5.07
CA PRO A 185 -0.35 11.39 -4.04
C PRO A 185 -0.93 11.93 -2.73
N GLN A 186 -0.28 11.64 -1.60
CA GLN A 186 -0.63 12.30 -0.35
C GLN A 186 -0.44 13.81 -0.51
N ILE A 187 -1.48 14.56 -0.17
CA ILE A 187 -1.49 16.02 -0.29
C ILE A 187 -1.02 16.57 1.06
N GLU A 188 -0.01 17.45 1.05
CA GLU A 188 0.35 18.27 2.22
C GLU A 188 -0.78 19.29 2.47
N PHE A 189 -1.86 18.83 3.08
CA PHE A 189 -2.91 19.70 3.56
C PHE A 189 -2.40 20.39 4.83
N LEU A 190 -2.17 21.70 4.73
CA LEU A 190 -1.86 22.59 5.86
C LEU A 190 -3.11 23.41 6.20
N PRO A 191 -4.13 22.81 6.85
CA PRO A 191 -5.30 23.55 7.30
C PRO A 191 -4.93 24.54 8.38
N LYS A 192 -5.63 25.67 8.38
CA LYS A 192 -5.72 26.55 9.55
C LYS A 192 -7.10 26.39 10.20
N PRO A 193 -7.24 26.63 11.52
CA PRO A 193 -8.53 26.52 12.17
C PRO A 193 -9.51 27.56 11.63
N ASP A 194 -10.77 27.15 11.61
CA ASP A 194 -11.88 27.97 11.16
C ASP A 194 -12.07 29.20 12.07
N LEU A 195 -12.45 30.33 11.49
CA LEU A 195 -12.41 31.65 12.14
C LEU A 195 -13.81 32.10 12.57
N ASP A 196 -14.28 31.49 13.64
CA ASP A 196 -15.35 31.99 14.53
C ASP A 196 -16.79 32.12 13.92
N HIS A 197 -17.55 31.03 14.05
CA HIS A 197 -18.91 31.05 14.62
C HIS A 197 -20.10 31.67 13.84
N ASP A 198 -20.27 31.39 12.55
CA ASP A 198 -21.61 31.45 11.87
C ASP A 198 -22.13 30.04 11.47
N HIS A 199 -21.65 28.97 12.12
CA HIS A 199 -22.16 27.61 11.91
C HIS A 199 -23.63 27.48 12.35
N ALA A 200 -24.47 26.96 11.45
CA ALA A 200 -25.79 26.48 11.84
C ALA A 200 -25.61 25.26 12.77
N PRO A 201 -26.31 25.17 13.92
CA PRO A 201 -26.51 23.86 14.53
C PRO A 201 -27.31 23.01 13.55
N ALA A 202 -26.83 21.81 13.22
CA ALA A 202 -27.58 20.87 12.40
C ALA A 202 -28.95 20.56 13.05
N MET A 203 -29.96 20.17 12.27
CA MET A 203 -31.29 19.84 12.79
C MET A 203 -31.24 18.67 13.79
N THR A 204 -31.11 18.99 15.08
CA THR A 204 -31.06 18.00 16.16
C THR A 204 -32.39 17.25 16.28
N SER A 205 -32.32 15.93 16.46
CA SER A 205 -33.41 14.99 16.84
C SER A 205 -34.39 14.47 15.77
N ALA A 206 -34.26 14.82 14.48
CA ALA A 206 -35.07 14.16 13.45
C ALA A 206 -34.73 12.66 13.38
N GLN A 207 -35.74 11.77 13.49
CA GLN A 207 -35.54 10.33 13.29
C GLN A 207 -35.26 10.02 11.82
N SER A 208 -35.97 10.69 10.92
CA SER A 208 -35.79 10.64 9.47
C SER A 208 -35.85 12.04 8.84
N GLY A 209 -35.30 12.18 7.64
CA GLY A 209 -35.29 13.41 6.86
C GLY A 209 -34.95 13.15 5.39
N SER A 210 -35.10 14.15 4.53
CA SER A 210 -34.87 14.00 3.08
C SER A 210 -34.57 15.32 2.35
N ASN A 211 -33.91 15.24 1.19
CA ASN A 211 -33.60 16.34 0.28
C ASN A 211 -33.62 15.85 -1.18
N GLY A 212 -33.70 16.76 -2.17
CA GLY A 212 -33.53 16.48 -3.61
C GLY A 212 -34.71 16.84 -4.51
N SER A 213 -35.88 17.18 -3.95
CA SER A 213 -37.05 17.64 -4.72
C SER A 213 -36.93 19.05 -5.30
N MET A 214 -35.93 19.80 -4.84
CA MET A 214 -35.53 21.11 -5.34
C MET A 214 -34.01 21.14 -5.48
N ARG A 215 -33.50 21.55 -6.64
CA ARG A 215 -32.08 21.87 -6.85
C ARG A 215 -31.85 23.34 -6.53
N ARG A 216 -30.68 23.71 -6.01
CA ARG A 216 -30.25 25.10 -5.85
C ARG A 216 -29.12 25.43 -6.82
N ASP A 217 -29.37 26.36 -7.72
CA ASP A 217 -28.39 26.83 -8.70
C ASP A 217 -27.73 28.11 -8.17
N PHE A 218 -26.44 28.05 -7.88
CA PHE A 218 -25.62 29.13 -7.37
C PHE A 218 -24.77 29.74 -8.49
N ARG A 219 -24.79 31.08 -8.58
CA ARG A 219 -23.86 31.83 -9.42
C ARG A 219 -22.51 31.96 -8.72
N LEU A 220 -21.50 31.28 -9.25
CA LEU A 220 -20.16 31.18 -8.67
C LEU A 220 -19.20 32.15 -9.36
N ALA A 221 -18.52 32.98 -8.57
CA ALA A 221 -17.40 33.82 -8.99
C ALA A 221 -16.08 33.17 -8.56
N ILE A 222 -15.19 32.88 -9.50
CA ILE A 222 -13.86 32.33 -9.19
C ILE A 222 -12.80 33.39 -9.52
N ALA A 223 -11.97 33.70 -8.53
CA ALA A 223 -10.74 34.45 -8.71
C ALA A 223 -9.52 33.52 -8.69
N THR A 224 -8.40 33.96 -9.26
CA THR A 224 -7.13 33.24 -9.21
C THR A 224 -5.98 34.20 -8.94
N THR A 225 -5.01 33.79 -8.12
CA THR A 225 -3.74 34.52 -8.01
C THR A 225 -2.91 34.39 -9.29
N GLY A 226 -1.91 35.24 -9.45
CA GLY A 226 -0.97 35.23 -10.55
C GLY A 226 -0.21 33.92 -10.66
N GLU A 227 0.16 33.30 -9.54
CA GLU A 227 0.93 32.04 -9.47
C GLU A 227 0.06 30.88 -9.96
N TYR A 228 -1.21 30.82 -9.54
CA TYR A 228 -2.17 29.84 -10.05
C TYR A 228 -2.33 30.02 -11.56
N ALA A 229 -2.50 31.28 -12.02
CA ALA A 229 -2.63 31.55 -13.44
C ALA A 229 -1.39 31.14 -14.25
N GLN A 230 -0.17 31.40 -13.73
CA GLN A 230 1.08 30.99 -14.37
C GLN A 230 1.25 29.46 -14.40
N PHE A 231 0.93 28.74 -13.32
CA PHE A 231 0.93 27.27 -13.30
C PHE A 231 -0.01 26.68 -14.35
N HIS A 232 -1.16 27.32 -14.59
CA HIS A 232 -2.12 26.96 -15.63
C HIS A 232 -1.82 27.61 -16.99
N GLY A 233 -0.60 28.06 -17.25
CA GLY A 233 -0.12 28.50 -18.57
C GLY A 233 -0.23 30.00 -18.86
N GLY A 234 -0.53 30.84 -17.87
CA GLY A 234 -0.39 32.30 -17.92
C GLY A 234 -1.41 33.04 -18.81
N THR A 235 -2.50 32.39 -19.23
CA THR A 235 -3.54 33.02 -20.07
C THR A 235 -4.95 32.85 -19.49
N THR A 236 -5.80 33.86 -19.67
CA THR A 236 -7.22 33.81 -19.24
C THR A 236 -7.95 32.58 -19.79
N ALA A 237 -7.62 32.13 -21.01
CA ALA A 237 -8.27 30.98 -21.64
C ALA A 237 -7.80 29.63 -21.08
N SER A 238 -6.54 29.51 -20.66
CA SER A 238 -6.02 28.29 -20.01
C SER A 238 -6.42 28.20 -18.54
N VAL A 239 -6.51 29.34 -17.84
CA VAL A 239 -7.13 29.42 -16.51
C VAL A 239 -8.63 29.06 -16.59
N MET A 240 -9.37 29.58 -17.57
CA MET A 240 -10.80 29.24 -17.74
C MET A 240 -11.03 27.74 -17.96
N ALA A 241 -10.16 27.07 -18.73
CA ALA A 241 -10.28 25.63 -18.97
C ALA A 241 -10.24 24.82 -17.66
N GLU A 242 -9.35 25.18 -16.75
CA GLU A 242 -9.09 24.47 -15.50
C GLU A 242 -10.08 24.86 -14.39
N VAL A 243 -10.47 26.13 -14.31
CA VAL A 243 -11.59 26.59 -13.47
C VAL A 243 -12.89 25.87 -13.87
N VAL A 244 -13.16 25.71 -15.18
CA VAL A 244 -14.31 24.93 -15.65
C VAL A 244 -14.17 23.44 -15.34
N ALA A 245 -12.99 22.84 -15.52
CA ALA A 245 -12.77 21.43 -15.17
C ALA A 245 -13.02 21.16 -13.68
N LEU A 246 -12.45 22.00 -12.80
CA LEU A 246 -12.64 21.93 -11.34
C LEU A 246 -14.11 22.09 -10.95
N VAL A 247 -14.79 23.17 -11.35
CA VAL A 247 -16.20 23.41 -10.99
C VAL A 247 -17.12 22.34 -11.58
N ASN A 248 -16.81 21.81 -12.77
CA ASN A 248 -17.55 20.71 -13.36
C ASN A 248 -17.38 19.40 -12.55
N ALA A 249 -16.20 19.16 -11.99
CA ALA A 249 -15.97 18.03 -11.09
C ALA A 249 -16.63 18.23 -9.71
N THR A 250 -16.62 19.45 -9.16
CA THR A 250 -17.34 19.80 -7.92
C THR A 250 -18.84 19.58 -8.04
N ASN A 251 -19.44 19.96 -9.18
CA ASN A 251 -20.84 19.69 -9.45
C ASN A 251 -21.19 18.19 -9.39
N ALA A 252 -20.27 17.28 -9.74
CA ALA A 252 -20.55 15.84 -9.65
C ALA A 252 -20.79 15.37 -8.20
N ILE A 253 -20.18 16.04 -7.22
CA ILE A 253 -20.36 15.76 -5.78
C ILE A 253 -21.61 16.48 -5.26
N PHE A 254 -21.72 17.79 -5.49
CA PHE A 254 -22.78 18.62 -4.93
C PHE A 254 -24.17 18.38 -5.58
N GLU A 255 -24.23 18.00 -6.85
CA GLU A 255 -25.49 17.60 -7.48
C GLU A 255 -26.00 16.28 -6.89
N ARG A 256 -25.12 15.31 -6.64
CA ARG A 256 -25.45 13.99 -6.07
C ARG A 256 -25.90 14.09 -4.61
N ASP A 257 -25.11 14.76 -3.77
CA ASP A 257 -25.32 14.74 -2.32
C ASP A 257 -26.24 15.85 -1.80
N MET A 258 -26.35 16.99 -2.51
CA MET A 258 -27.10 18.15 -2.03
C MET A 258 -28.18 18.67 -2.98
N ALA A 259 -28.25 18.17 -4.21
CA ALA A 259 -28.95 18.87 -5.31
C ALA A 259 -28.51 20.35 -5.38
N VAL A 260 -27.21 20.60 -5.39
CA VAL A 260 -26.62 21.94 -5.60
C VAL A 260 -25.83 21.94 -6.90
N ARG A 261 -25.99 23.01 -7.70
CA ARG A 261 -25.21 23.25 -8.92
C ARG A 261 -24.56 24.63 -8.87
N PHE A 262 -23.30 24.70 -9.26
CA PHE A 262 -22.56 25.93 -9.49
C PHE A 262 -22.50 26.28 -10.98
N THR A 263 -22.75 27.55 -11.31
CA THR A 263 -22.64 28.13 -12.66
C THR A 263 -21.75 29.37 -12.61
N LEU A 264 -20.72 29.44 -13.44
CA LEU A 264 -19.79 30.57 -13.51
C LEU A 264 -20.46 31.82 -14.08
N VAL A 265 -20.34 32.95 -13.37
CA VAL A 265 -20.93 34.25 -13.73
C VAL A 265 -20.35 34.83 -15.02
N ALA A 266 -21.15 35.62 -15.74
CA ALA A 266 -20.81 36.16 -17.07
C ALA A 266 -19.45 36.89 -17.18
N ASN A 267 -18.87 37.37 -16.08
CA ASN A 267 -17.65 38.17 -16.01
C ASN A 267 -16.55 37.55 -15.09
N THR A 268 -16.62 36.26 -14.75
CA THR A 268 -15.62 35.59 -13.89
C THR A 268 -14.17 35.78 -14.38
N ASP A 269 -13.96 35.86 -15.70
CA ASP A 269 -12.66 36.11 -16.32
C ASP A 269 -12.02 37.47 -15.98
N GLN A 270 -12.75 38.39 -15.35
CA GLN A 270 -12.21 39.66 -14.82
C GLN A 270 -11.50 39.51 -13.46
N LEU A 271 -11.60 38.32 -12.85
CA LEU A 271 -10.97 37.94 -11.57
C LEU A 271 -9.74 37.04 -11.77
N PHE A 272 -9.35 36.76 -13.02
CA PHE A 272 -8.16 35.98 -13.32
C PHE A 272 -6.96 36.92 -13.43
N PHE A 273 -6.22 37.04 -12.33
CA PHE A 273 -4.98 37.80 -12.32
C PHE A 273 -3.87 36.94 -12.93
N LEU A 274 -3.13 37.48 -13.90
CA LEU A 274 -2.15 36.71 -14.69
C LEU A 274 -0.69 36.99 -14.31
N ASP A 275 -0.44 38.01 -13.49
CA ASP A 275 0.90 38.50 -13.18
C ASP A 275 1.09 38.60 -11.65
N PRO A 276 1.87 37.68 -11.04
CA PRO A 276 2.23 37.67 -9.62
C PRO A 276 2.66 39.02 -9.03
N GLU A 277 3.30 39.88 -9.83
CA GLU A 277 3.86 41.15 -9.36
C GLU A 277 2.81 42.28 -9.29
N THR A 278 1.60 42.06 -9.83
CA THR A 278 0.56 43.10 -9.95
C THR A 278 -0.84 42.66 -9.50
N ASP A 279 -0.97 41.43 -9.01
CA ASP A 279 -2.22 40.98 -8.42
C ASP A 279 -2.46 41.61 -7.01
N PRO A 280 -3.69 41.53 -6.48
CA PRO A 280 -4.07 42.19 -5.23
C PRO A 280 -3.81 41.32 -3.99
N TYR A 281 -3.20 40.14 -4.14
CA TYR A 281 -3.01 39.14 -3.10
C TYR A 281 -1.54 39.14 -2.63
N PRO A 282 -1.27 39.17 -1.31
CA PRO A 282 0.08 38.95 -0.81
C PRO A 282 0.56 37.55 -1.15
N ASN A 283 1.81 37.45 -1.62
CA ASN A 283 2.51 36.18 -1.77
C ASN A 283 3.18 35.81 -0.44
N ASP A 284 2.63 34.85 0.30
CA ASP A 284 3.18 34.37 1.56
C ASP A 284 3.58 32.89 1.48
N PRO A 285 4.89 32.57 1.34
CA PRO A 285 5.35 31.18 1.22
C PRO A 285 5.17 30.36 2.50
N ASP A 286 4.95 31.00 3.66
CA ASP A 286 4.66 30.32 4.92
C ASP A 286 3.14 30.05 5.09
N GLY A 287 2.30 30.61 4.20
CA GLY A 287 0.85 30.39 4.13
C GLY A 287 0.08 30.94 5.33
N ASP A 288 0.62 31.96 6.00
CA ASP A 288 0.08 32.51 7.22
C ASP A 288 -1.11 33.46 6.95
N ASP A 289 -1.13 34.12 5.78
CA ASP A 289 -2.07 35.18 5.36
C ASP A 289 -3.43 34.73 4.78
N ARG A 290 -3.83 33.46 4.86
CA ARG A 290 -5.08 32.95 4.21
C ARG A 290 -6.39 33.69 4.51
N LEU A 291 -6.57 34.23 5.72
CA LEU A 291 -7.72 35.08 6.05
C LEU A 291 -7.70 36.39 5.25
N LEU A 292 -6.51 36.97 5.09
CA LEU A 292 -6.29 38.18 4.32
C LEU A 292 -6.60 37.91 2.83
N LEU A 293 -6.16 36.77 2.28
CA LEU A 293 -6.53 36.32 0.93
C LEU A 293 -8.04 36.26 0.72
N GLY A 294 -8.79 35.59 1.61
CA GLY A 294 -10.25 35.56 1.54
C GLY A 294 -10.89 36.96 1.64
N THR A 295 -10.39 37.81 2.54
CA THR A 295 -10.91 39.18 2.73
C THR A 295 -10.67 40.07 1.51
N LEU A 296 -9.50 39.96 0.89
CA LEU A 296 -9.13 40.62 -0.36
C LEU A 296 -9.98 40.10 -1.53
N ASN A 297 -10.17 38.78 -1.61
CA ASN A 297 -11.01 38.17 -2.62
C ASN A 297 -12.46 38.66 -2.57
N ASN A 298 -13.02 38.79 -1.36
CA ASN A 298 -14.35 39.36 -1.19
C ASN A 298 -14.43 40.80 -1.68
N THR A 299 -13.40 41.60 -1.39
CA THR A 299 -13.30 42.99 -1.86
C THR A 299 -13.21 43.09 -3.38
N GLU A 300 -12.32 42.33 -4.02
CA GLU A 300 -12.13 42.36 -5.48
C GLU A 300 -13.32 41.79 -6.25
N THR A 301 -13.92 40.70 -5.77
CA THR A 301 -15.13 40.12 -6.35
C THR A 301 -16.30 41.12 -6.29
N LEU A 302 -16.49 41.80 -5.15
CA LEU A 302 -17.51 42.83 -5.02
C LEU A 302 -17.25 44.05 -5.92
N ASN A 303 -15.99 44.48 -6.07
CA ASN A 303 -15.63 45.62 -6.90
C ASN A 303 -15.80 45.36 -8.41
N ARG A 304 -15.47 44.14 -8.88
CA ARG A 304 -15.41 43.80 -10.31
C ARG A 304 -16.71 43.17 -10.82
N ILE A 305 -17.27 42.23 -10.07
CA ILE A 305 -18.50 41.51 -10.46
C ILE A 305 -19.74 42.25 -9.95
N GLY A 306 -19.69 42.81 -8.75
CA GLY A 306 -20.79 43.52 -8.10
C GLY A 306 -21.70 42.60 -7.26
N PRO A 307 -22.18 43.04 -6.08
CA PRO A 307 -22.88 42.19 -5.11
C PRO A 307 -24.20 41.56 -5.61
N ALA A 308 -24.82 42.08 -6.67
CA ALA A 308 -26.05 41.49 -7.23
C ALA A 308 -25.80 40.33 -8.20
N ASN A 309 -24.57 40.19 -8.72
CA ASN A 309 -24.28 39.41 -9.92
C ASN A 309 -23.68 38.02 -9.65
N PHE A 310 -23.34 37.71 -8.41
CA PHE A 310 -22.90 36.39 -7.96
C PHE A 310 -23.56 36.03 -6.62
N ASP A 311 -23.57 34.75 -6.26
CA ASP A 311 -24.16 34.23 -5.03
C ASP A 311 -23.09 33.78 -4.04
N ILE A 312 -22.05 33.11 -4.55
CA ILE A 312 -20.86 32.63 -3.82
C ILE A 312 -19.61 32.99 -4.63
N GLY A 313 -18.51 33.29 -3.95
CA GLY A 313 -17.21 33.46 -4.60
C GLY A 313 -16.08 32.74 -3.86
N HIS A 314 -15.00 32.46 -4.57
CA HIS A 314 -13.88 31.67 -4.08
C HIS A 314 -12.58 32.05 -4.80
N LEU A 315 -11.43 31.94 -4.13
CA LEU A 315 -10.10 32.20 -4.68
C LEU A 315 -9.31 30.89 -4.87
N LEU A 316 -8.65 30.71 -6.01
CA LEU A 316 -7.71 29.62 -6.24
C LEU A 316 -6.26 30.14 -6.19
N THR A 317 -5.40 29.47 -5.44
CA THR A 317 -4.00 29.88 -5.18
C THR A 317 -3.03 28.71 -5.40
N THR A 318 -1.72 28.97 -5.28
CA THR A 318 -0.69 27.91 -5.19
C THR A 318 -0.26 27.59 -3.75
N GLU A 319 -0.85 28.25 -2.75
CA GLU A 319 -0.50 28.05 -1.33
C GLU A 319 -1.24 26.82 -0.77
N SER A 320 -0.52 25.77 -0.38
CA SER A 320 -1.09 24.48 0.06
C SER A 320 -1.99 24.55 1.30
N GLY A 321 -3.31 24.41 1.13
CA GLY A 321 -4.33 24.49 2.18
C GLY A 321 -5.59 25.23 1.73
N GLY A 322 -6.44 25.63 2.68
CA GLY A 322 -7.65 26.40 2.41
C GLY A 322 -8.20 27.09 3.66
N VAL A 323 -9.13 28.01 3.44
CA VAL A 323 -10.03 28.61 4.46
C VAL A 323 -11.32 29.02 3.76
N GLY A 324 -12.48 28.64 4.30
CA GLY A 324 -13.80 29.07 3.83
C GLY A 324 -14.64 29.68 4.96
N PHE A 325 -15.21 30.86 4.74
CA PHE A 325 -16.21 31.44 5.66
C PHE A 325 -17.64 31.18 5.18
N GLY A 326 -18.51 30.84 6.13
CA GLY A 326 -19.96 30.77 5.93
C GLY A 326 -20.52 32.02 5.23
N LEU A 327 -21.37 31.82 4.23
CA LEU A 327 -21.96 32.90 3.42
C LEU A 327 -22.79 33.90 4.27
N HIS A 328 -22.28 35.13 4.46
CA HIS A 328 -23.04 36.20 5.10
C HIS A 328 -23.49 37.26 4.07
N CYS A 329 -24.72 37.09 3.57
CA CYS A 329 -25.21 37.82 2.40
C CYS A 329 -26.09 39.04 2.73
N SER A 330 -26.61 39.10 3.96
CA SER A 330 -27.16 40.31 4.57
C SER A 330 -26.07 41.35 4.92
N GLY A 331 -26.47 42.60 5.15
CA GLY A 331 -25.55 43.66 5.63
C GLY A 331 -24.71 44.33 4.52
N PRO A 332 -23.96 45.40 4.86
CA PRO A 332 -23.32 46.27 3.87
C PRO A 332 -22.01 45.72 3.28
N GLN A 333 -21.41 44.68 3.88
CA GLN A 333 -20.13 44.12 3.46
C GLN A 333 -20.25 42.87 2.58
N HIS A 334 -21.44 42.25 2.50
CA HIS A 334 -21.72 41.05 1.70
C HIS A 334 -20.57 40.03 1.69
N GLN A 335 -20.28 39.43 2.84
CA GLN A 335 -19.17 38.50 3.03
C GLN A 335 -19.54 37.12 2.44
N LYS A 336 -19.44 37.01 1.12
CA LYS A 336 -19.83 35.81 0.35
C LYS A 336 -18.76 35.31 -0.61
N ALA A 337 -17.57 35.90 -0.55
CA ALA A 337 -16.39 35.50 -1.29
C ALA A 337 -15.12 35.45 -0.41
N ILE A 338 -15.30 35.37 0.93
CA ILE A 338 -14.21 35.10 1.87
C ILE A 338 -13.93 33.59 1.89
N ALA A 339 -13.27 33.09 0.86
CA ALA A 339 -12.80 31.73 0.81
C ALA A 339 -11.64 31.55 -0.19
N ASN A 340 -10.74 30.61 0.10
CA ASN A 340 -9.63 30.24 -0.77
C ASN A 340 -9.27 28.75 -0.65
N SER A 341 -8.76 28.18 -1.74
CA SER A 341 -8.19 26.83 -1.83
C SER A 341 -6.91 26.87 -2.67
N GLY A 342 -5.85 26.19 -2.25
CA GLY A 342 -4.59 26.15 -2.99
C GLY A 342 -3.74 24.92 -2.71
N LEU A 343 -2.82 24.66 -3.65
CA LEU A 343 -1.80 23.61 -3.61
C LEU A 343 -0.60 24.01 -4.47
N SER A 344 0.59 23.54 -4.11
CA SER A 344 1.80 23.71 -4.94
C SER A 344 1.70 23.07 -6.32
N GLN A 345 0.84 22.05 -6.48
CA GLN A 345 0.43 21.47 -7.76
C GLN A 345 -1.11 21.51 -7.88
N PRO A 346 -1.71 22.68 -8.19
CA PRO A 346 -3.15 22.92 -8.10
C PRO A 346 -3.91 22.43 -9.34
N THR A 347 -3.66 21.19 -9.74
CA THR A 347 -4.37 20.48 -10.81
C THR A 347 -5.78 20.09 -10.37
N THR A 348 -6.68 19.84 -11.34
CA THR A 348 -8.10 19.58 -11.07
C THR A 348 -8.33 18.39 -10.12
N ALA A 349 -7.63 17.26 -10.29
CA ALA A 349 -7.85 16.09 -9.44
C ALA A 349 -7.29 16.26 -8.02
N ASN A 350 -6.11 16.88 -7.87
CA ASN A 350 -5.51 17.20 -6.58
C ASN A 350 -6.36 18.23 -5.78
N LEU A 351 -6.76 19.33 -6.43
CA LEU A 351 -7.40 20.45 -5.73
C LEU A 351 -8.88 20.20 -5.38
N LEU A 352 -9.56 19.27 -6.08
CA LEU A 352 -11.00 19.02 -5.91
C LEU A 352 -11.42 18.76 -4.46
N LYS A 353 -10.62 17.99 -3.70
CA LYS A 353 -10.98 17.59 -2.33
C LYS A 353 -10.98 18.79 -1.38
N ILE A 354 -9.95 19.63 -1.46
CA ILE A 354 -9.84 20.89 -0.70
C ILE A 354 -10.94 21.86 -1.15
N PHE A 355 -11.11 22.07 -2.46
CA PHE A 355 -12.12 22.99 -2.95
C PHE A 355 -13.55 22.57 -2.54
N ALA A 356 -13.87 21.27 -2.51
CA ALA A 356 -15.15 20.78 -1.97
C ALA A 356 -15.28 20.95 -0.45
N HIS A 357 -14.18 20.79 0.31
CA HIS A 357 -14.11 21.02 1.75
C HIS A 357 -14.41 22.49 2.10
N GLU A 358 -13.72 23.43 1.45
CA GLU A 358 -13.88 24.87 1.71
C GLU A 358 -15.24 25.40 1.25
N ILE A 359 -15.82 24.88 0.15
CA ILE A 359 -17.21 25.16 -0.22
C ILE A 359 -18.18 24.62 0.85
N GLY A 360 -17.86 23.52 1.51
CA GLY A 360 -18.58 23.00 2.66
C GLY A 360 -18.62 24.00 3.82
N HIS A 361 -17.46 24.59 4.18
CA HIS A 361 -17.38 25.68 5.16
C HIS A 361 -18.13 26.94 4.72
N GLN A 362 -18.11 27.30 3.43
CA GLN A 362 -18.96 28.38 2.91
C GLN A 362 -20.45 28.10 3.06
N PHE A 363 -20.86 26.83 3.04
CA PHE A 363 -22.22 26.39 3.38
C PHE A 363 -22.40 26.09 4.88
N GLY A 364 -21.47 26.51 5.74
CA GLY A 364 -21.59 26.45 7.20
C GLY A 364 -21.35 25.07 7.81
N ALA A 365 -20.79 24.11 7.06
CA ALA A 365 -20.36 22.83 7.62
C ALA A 365 -19.20 23.03 8.61
N SER A 366 -19.07 22.12 9.58
CA SER A 366 -17.94 22.02 10.51
C SER A 366 -17.17 20.72 10.27
N HIS A 367 -15.94 20.63 10.77
CA HIS A 367 -15.11 19.42 10.66
C HIS A 367 -15.73 18.21 11.35
N THR A 368 -15.68 17.04 10.71
CA THR A 368 -16.36 15.84 11.21
C THR A 368 -15.48 14.88 12.02
N PHE A 369 -14.17 15.10 12.08
CA PHE A 369 -13.20 14.17 12.66
C PHE A 369 -13.07 14.27 14.20
N ASN A 370 -12.66 13.18 14.86
CA ASN A 370 -12.47 13.07 16.30
C ASN A 370 -11.04 12.61 16.64
N SER A 371 -10.05 13.42 16.28
CA SER A 371 -8.64 13.26 16.62
C SER A 371 -8.09 14.49 17.35
N SER A 372 -7.11 14.28 18.21
CA SER A 372 -6.29 15.34 18.80
C SER A 372 -4.79 15.12 18.59
N SER A 373 -4.42 14.31 17.59
CA SER A 373 -3.03 14.03 17.21
C SER A 373 -2.65 14.75 15.93
N GLY A 374 -1.35 15.06 15.77
CA GLY A 374 -0.85 15.80 14.62
C GLY A 374 -1.60 17.11 14.39
N ILE A 375 -1.90 17.41 13.13
CA ILE A 375 -2.58 18.64 12.71
C ILE A 375 -4.02 18.74 13.25
N CYS A 376 -4.71 17.61 13.49
CA CYS A 376 -6.06 17.62 14.07
C CYS A 376 -6.12 18.26 15.48
N GLY A 377 -5.04 18.11 16.27
CA GLY A 377 -4.95 18.63 17.64
C GLY A 377 -4.06 19.86 17.85
N GLN A 378 -3.42 20.38 16.80
CA GLN A 378 -2.55 21.55 16.91
C GLN A 378 -3.36 22.85 17.16
N GLU A 379 -2.93 23.62 18.15
CA GLU A 379 -3.45 24.97 18.42
C GLU A 379 -2.66 26.03 17.62
N PHE A 380 -3.33 26.72 16.69
CA PHE A 380 -2.72 27.80 15.92
C PHE A 380 -2.96 29.17 16.58
N GLY A 381 -2.21 29.44 17.65
CA GLY A 381 -2.19 30.75 18.32
C GLY A 381 -3.50 31.10 19.02
N VAL A 382 -4.35 31.92 18.39
CA VAL A 382 -5.63 32.37 18.97
C VAL A 382 -6.82 31.50 18.55
N PHE A 383 -6.63 30.59 17.60
CA PHE A 383 -7.72 29.98 16.83
C PHE A 383 -8.11 28.55 17.29
N GLY A 384 -7.57 28.10 18.42
CA GLY A 384 -7.90 26.78 18.99
C GLY A 384 -7.41 25.59 18.15
N PRO A 385 -7.84 24.36 18.49
CA PRO A 385 -7.57 23.16 17.71
C PRO A 385 -8.53 23.04 16.50
N ASN A 386 -8.09 22.35 15.45
CA ASN A 386 -8.93 22.11 14.26
C ASN A 386 -10.17 21.23 14.54
N ARG A 387 -10.14 20.37 15.57
CA ARG A 387 -11.27 19.48 15.93
C ARG A 387 -12.45 20.26 16.50
N ALA A 388 -13.63 20.13 15.89
CA ALA A 388 -14.87 20.72 16.37
C ALA A 388 -15.68 19.78 17.31
N ASP A 389 -15.91 20.21 18.56
CA ASP A 389 -16.53 19.38 19.61
C ASP A 389 -17.98 18.93 19.33
N ASP A 390 -18.74 19.74 18.59
CA ASP A 390 -20.16 19.52 18.31
C ASP A 390 -20.43 18.68 17.04
N SER A 391 -19.36 18.35 16.31
CA SER A 391 -19.42 17.78 14.96
C SER A 391 -18.44 16.61 14.74
N ALA A 392 -17.59 16.30 15.73
CA ALA A 392 -16.67 15.16 15.78
C ALA A 392 -17.35 13.76 15.82
N TYR A 393 -18.04 13.39 14.73
CA TYR A 393 -18.76 12.12 14.55
C TYR A 393 -17.90 11.00 13.92
N GLU A 394 -16.82 11.32 13.23
CA GLU A 394 -15.93 10.33 12.60
C GLU A 394 -14.72 10.05 13.51
N PRO A 395 -14.34 8.79 13.75
CA PRO A 395 -13.19 8.45 14.60
C PRO A 395 -11.86 8.89 13.97
N GLY A 396 -10.85 9.20 14.79
CA GLY A 396 -9.50 9.53 14.31
C GLY A 396 -9.51 10.71 13.34
N SER A 397 -8.74 10.62 12.26
CA SER A 397 -8.71 11.60 11.16
C SER A 397 -10.04 11.75 10.40
N GLY A 398 -10.97 10.81 10.57
CA GLY A 398 -12.15 10.64 9.73
C GLY A 398 -11.84 10.26 8.27
N SER A 399 -12.88 10.26 7.44
CA SER A 399 -12.93 9.63 6.11
C SER A 399 -13.64 10.44 5.02
N THR A 400 -14.62 11.29 5.37
CA THR A 400 -15.41 12.07 4.40
C THR A 400 -14.78 13.42 4.05
N ILE A 401 -15.40 14.18 3.12
CA ILE A 401 -14.86 15.47 2.65
C ILE A 401 -14.59 16.47 3.80
N MET A 402 -15.42 16.55 4.84
CA MET A 402 -15.19 17.47 5.98
C MET A 402 -14.26 16.92 7.07
N ALA A 403 -13.66 15.75 6.84
CA ALA A 403 -12.66 15.15 7.72
C ALA A 403 -11.22 15.49 7.26
N TYR A 404 -10.21 15.10 8.05
CA TYR A 404 -8.78 15.32 7.77
C TYR A 404 -7.98 14.01 7.53
N PRO A 405 -8.45 13.08 6.69
CA PRO A 405 -7.70 11.86 6.37
C PRO A 405 -6.29 12.16 5.84
N GLY A 406 -5.33 11.31 6.19
CA GLY A 406 -3.92 11.44 5.83
C GLY A 406 -3.07 12.31 6.76
N VAL A 407 -3.63 13.36 7.40
CA VAL A 407 -2.82 14.42 8.06
C VAL A 407 -2.84 14.44 9.59
N CYS A 408 -3.46 13.46 10.24
CA CYS A 408 -3.59 13.39 11.71
C CYS A 408 -2.88 12.19 12.32
N ALA A 409 -1.71 11.84 11.79
CA ALA A 409 -0.86 10.76 12.27
C ALA A 409 -0.57 10.88 13.79
N PRO A 410 -0.56 9.76 14.55
CA PRO A 410 -0.73 8.38 14.10
C PRO A 410 -2.20 7.93 13.98
N GLU A 411 -3.18 8.84 14.04
CA GLU A 411 -4.62 8.53 14.15
C GLU A 411 -5.36 8.54 12.80
N ASN A 412 -4.63 8.31 11.70
CA ASN A 412 -5.18 8.26 10.35
C ASN A 412 -6.06 7.01 10.15
N VAL A 413 -7.31 7.23 9.72
CA VAL A 413 -8.28 6.20 9.31
C VAL A 413 -8.01 5.73 7.88
N GLN A 414 -7.53 6.64 7.03
CA GLN A 414 -7.16 6.40 5.64
C GLN A 414 -6.27 7.53 5.11
N ASP A 415 -5.70 7.29 3.94
CA ASP A 415 -4.83 8.20 3.20
C ASP A 415 -5.55 9.48 2.71
N GLN A 416 -6.74 9.38 2.12
CA GLN A 416 -7.41 10.55 1.51
C GLN A 416 -8.92 10.52 1.69
N ALA A 417 -9.56 11.69 1.60
CA ALA A 417 -11.02 11.79 1.66
C ALA A 417 -11.69 11.05 0.50
N ASP A 418 -12.72 10.28 0.84
CA ASP A 418 -13.68 9.72 -0.10
C ASP A 418 -14.58 10.86 -0.62
N LEU A 419 -14.97 10.82 -1.90
CA LEU A 419 -15.70 11.91 -2.57
C LEU A 419 -17.21 11.93 -2.22
N TYR A 420 -17.54 12.03 -0.93
CA TYR A 420 -18.88 12.29 -0.41
C TYR A 420 -18.83 12.98 0.96
N PHE A 421 -19.94 13.59 1.35
CA PHE A 421 -20.08 14.20 2.68
C PHE A 421 -20.73 13.25 3.68
N HIS A 422 -20.23 13.25 4.92
CA HIS A 422 -20.91 12.64 6.06
C HIS A 422 -22.32 13.24 6.23
N LEU A 423 -23.29 12.44 6.66
CA LEU A 423 -24.68 12.90 6.80
C LEU A 423 -24.81 14.17 7.67
N TYR A 424 -23.99 14.31 8.73
CA TYR A 424 -24.02 15.52 9.57
C TYR A 424 -23.78 16.80 8.76
N SER A 425 -22.73 16.82 7.93
CA SER A 425 -22.37 17.97 7.10
C SER A 425 -23.49 18.32 6.12
N LEU A 426 -24.15 17.31 5.52
CA LEU A 426 -25.30 17.52 4.63
C LEU A 426 -26.47 18.20 5.36
N LEU A 427 -26.79 17.76 6.58
CA LEU A 427 -27.86 18.36 7.39
C LEU A 427 -27.49 19.76 7.87
N GLN A 428 -26.22 20.00 8.22
CA GLN A 428 -25.71 21.30 8.63
C GLN A 428 -25.81 22.31 7.48
N MET A 429 -25.30 21.95 6.28
CA MET A 429 -25.36 22.80 5.10
C MET A 429 -26.79 23.10 4.64
N GLN A 430 -27.68 22.09 4.66
CA GLN A 430 -29.11 22.31 4.36
C GLN A 430 -29.77 23.29 5.35
N SER A 431 -29.42 23.18 6.64
CA SER A 431 -29.94 24.07 7.70
C SER A 431 -29.41 25.50 7.55
N PHE A 432 -28.15 25.65 7.14
CA PHE A 432 -27.51 26.93 6.91
C PHE A 432 -28.08 27.67 5.69
N LEU A 433 -28.23 26.99 4.54
CA LEU A 433 -28.71 27.59 3.28
C LEU A 433 -30.16 28.11 3.32
N VAL A 434 -30.92 27.83 4.38
CA VAL A 434 -32.28 28.38 4.60
C VAL A 434 -32.31 29.50 5.65
N GLN A 435 -31.18 29.88 6.24
CA GLN A 435 -31.13 30.97 7.23
C GLN A 435 -31.39 32.35 6.61
N PRO A 436 -32.08 33.27 7.30
CA PRO A 436 -32.41 34.61 6.77
C PRO A 436 -31.20 35.46 6.33
N SER A 437 -30.03 35.27 6.93
CA SER A 437 -28.76 35.92 6.56
C SER A 437 -28.18 35.42 5.22
N VAL A 438 -28.46 34.16 4.88
CA VAL A 438 -27.95 33.44 3.71
C VAL A 438 -28.93 33.51 2.52
N LEU A 439 -30.25 33.52 2.78
CA LEU A 439 -31.28 33.53 1.74
C LEU A 439 -31.07 34.55 0.58
N PRO A 440 -30.55 35.77 0.77
CA PRO A 440 -30.26 36.70 -0.33
C PRO A 440 -29.24 36.20 -1.37
N CYS A 441 -28.52 35.13 -1.09
CA CYS A 441 -27.58 34.45 -1.99
C CYS A 441 -27.71 32.92 -1.97
N GLY A 442 -28.80 32.36 -1.40
CA GLY A 442 -28.99 30.91 -1.19
C GLY A 442 -29.29 30.10 -2.47
N GLY A 443 -28.80 30.57 -3.62
CA GLY A 443 -29.08 30.03 -4.96
C GLY A 443 -30.52 30.25 -5.42
N THR A 444 -30.76 29.94 -6.70
CA THR A 444 -32.11 29.88 -7.27
C THR A 444 -32.65 28.45 -7.11
N SER A 445 -33.80 28.28 -6.46
CA SER A 445 -34.43 26.97 -6.30
C SER A 445 -35.22 26.54 -7.55
N ILE A 446 -34.88 25.38 -8.11
CA ILE A 446 -35.47 24.79 -9.31
C ILE A 446 -36.13 23.45 -8.96
N PRO A 447 -37.42 23.21 -9.30
CA PRO A 447 -38.04 21.89 -9.11
C PRO A 447 -37.35 20.83 -9.98
N THR A 448 -36.95 19.73 -9.37
CA THR A 448 -36.19 18.66 -10.04
C THR A 448 -37.07 17.65 -10.75
N GLY A 449 -38.33 17.53 -10.31
CA GLY A 449 -39.20 16.41 -10.67
C GLY A 449 -38.80 15.10 -9.99
N ASN A 450 -37.86 15.15 -9.03
CA ASN A 450 -37.31 14.02 -8.31
C ASN A 450 -37.96 13.87 -6.92
N SER A 451 -38.29 12.64 -6.52
CA SER A 451 -38.93 12.30 -5.25
C SER A 451 -37.92 11.60 -4.34
N PRO A 452 -37.63 12.11 -3.13
CA PRO A 452 -36.64 11.46 -2.27
C PRO A 452 -37.00 10.00 -1.89
N PRO A 453 -36.00 9.13 -1.70
CA PRO A 453 -36.21 7.74 -1.30
C PRO A 453 -37.01 7.58 0.01
N VAL A 454 -37.70 6.45 0.14
CA VAL A 454 -38.31 6.02 1.42
C VAL A 454 -37.36 5.04 2.09
N VAL A 455 -36.99 5.29 3.36
CA VAL A 455 -35.89 4.59 4.06
C VAL A 455 -36.34 4.07 5.43
N ASN A 456 -35.81 2.93 5.83
CA ASN A 456 -36.05 2.26 7.12
C ASN A 456 -34.76 1.59 7.62
N ALA A 457 -34.28 2.01 8.78
CA ALA A 457 -33.03 1.54 9.42
C ALA A 457 -33.20 0.25 10.25
N GLY A 458 -34.40 -0.34 10.26
CA GLY A 458 -34.71 -1.49 11.10
C GLY A 458 -34.91 -1.14 12.59
N PRO A 459 -35.18 -2.13 13.44
CA PRO A 459 -35.42 -1.91 14.86
C PRO A 459 -34.11 -1.68 15.63
N SER A 460 -34.22 -1.10 16.83
CA SER A 460 -33.14 -1.06 17.82
C SER A 460 -32.86 -2.44 18.42
N TYR A 461 -31.60 -2.72 18.78
CA TYR A 461 -31.16 -3.99 19.35
C TYR A 461 -30.39 -3.82 20.67
N THR A 462 -30.30 -4.90 21.44
CA THR A 462 -29.38 -5.02 22.58
C THR A 462 -28.31 -6.06 22.22
N ILE A 463 -27.04 -5.67 22.22
CA ILE A 463 -25.92 -6.50 21.74
C ILE A 463 -24.87 -6.73 22.84
N PRO A 464 -24.14 -7.87 22.81
CA PRO A 464 -22.94 -8.06 23.64
C PRO A 464 -21.82 -7.09 23.25
N ALA A 465 -20.92 -6.79 24.18
CA ALA A 465 -19.68 -6.07 23.91
C ALA A 465 -18.65 -6.95 23.17
N ARG A 466 -17.63 -6.33 22.56
CA ARG A 466 -16.51 -7.02 21.87
C ARG A 466 -16.97 -8.07 20.84
N THR A 467 -18.11 -7.83 20.20
CA THR A 467 -18.77 -8.79 19.31
C THR A 467 -19.17 -8.12 18.00
N PRO A 468 -18.82 -8.69 16.85
CA PRO A 468 -19.27 -8.20 15.54
C PRO A 468 -20.79 -8.15 15.38
N PHE A 469 -21.26 -7.26 14.51
CA PHE A 469 -22.68 -7.15 14.18
C PHE A 469 -22.92 -6.67 12.73
N GLU A 470 -24.07 -7.00 12.17
CA GLU A 470 -24.48 -6.62 10.82
C GLU A 470 -25.74 -5.75 10.87
N LEU A 471 -25.65 -4.48 10.47
CA LEU A 471 -26.80 -3.61 10.32
C LEU A 471 -27.50 -3.86 8.97
N LEU A 472 -28.82 -3.89 9.00
CA LEU A 472 -29.70 -4.33 7.93
C LEU A 472 -30.71 -3.22 7.63
N GLY A 473 -30.56 -2.54 6.50
CA GLY A 473 -31.45 -1.47 6.07
C GLY A 473 -32.43 -1.90 4.97
N THR A 474 -33.50 -1.13 4.77
CA THR A 474 -34.37 -1.25 3.59
C THR A 474 -34.77 0.11 3.07
N ALA A 475 -34.88 0.24 1.75
CA ALA A 475 -35.37 1.46 1.12
C ALA A 475 -36.06 1.15 -0.22
N SER A 476 -36.81 2.13 -0.72
CA SER A 476 -37.43 2.11 -2.05
C SER A 476 -37.49 3.51 -2.62
N ASP A 477 -37.18 3.65 -3.91
CA ASP A 477 -37.31 4.91 -4.62
C ASP A 477 -38.70 5.07 -5.27
N PRO A 478 -39.38 6.22 -5.16
CA PRO A 478 -40.69 6.43 -5.79
C PRO A 478 -40.66 6.56 -7.32
N ASP A 479 -39.55 7.04 -7.89
CA ASP A 479 -39.39 7.29 -9.32
C ASP A 479 -38.66 6.13 -10.03
N GLY A 480 -38.04 5.23 -9.26
CA GLY A 480 -37.46 3.96 -9.72
C GLY A 480 -35.95 4.00 -9.93
N ASP A 481 -35.27 5.02 -9.42
CA ASP A 481 -33.82 5.21 -9.58
C ASP A 481 -33.00 4.24 -8.69
N PRO A 482 -31.77 3.86 -9.12
CA PRO A 482 -30.96 2.87 -8.40
C PRO A 482 -30.32 3.43 -7.14
N LEU A 483 -30.78 2.93 -5.99
CA LEU A 483 -30.31 3.37 -4.68
C LEU A 483 -28.90 2.89 -4.33
N THR A 484 -28.20 3.73 -3.58
CA THR A 484 -26.95 3.41 -2.86
C THR A 484 -27.05 3.84 -1.40
N PHE A 485 -26.25 3.22 -0.53
CA PHE A 485 -26.49 3.22 0.91
C PHE A 485 -25.25 3.55 1.73
N THR A 486 -25.36 4.44 2.72
CA THR A 486 -24.35 4.61 3.78
C THR A 486 -24.92 4.23 5.15
N TRP A 487 -24.09 3.59 5.96
CA TRP A 487 -24.34 3.29 7.37
C TRP A 487 -23.28 4.01 8.20
N GLU A 488 -23.71 5.00 8.99
CA GLU A 488 -22.84 5.98 9.63
C GLU A 488 -23.13 6.02 11.14
N GLN A 489 -22.10 5.94 11.98
CA GLN A 489 -22.26 6.14 13.42
C GLN A 489 -22.54 7.63 13.68
N TYR A 490 -23.47 7.91 14.59
CA TYR A 490 -23.97 9.25 14.86
C TYR A 490 -23.92 9.58 16.35
N ASP A 491 -22.81 9.25 17.00
CA ASP A 491 -22.53 9.56 18.41
C ASP A 491 -21.35 10.56 18.50
N LEU A 492 -21.52 11.64 19.27
CA LEU A 492 -20.44 12.54 19.64
C LEU A 492 -19.73 12.05 20.90
N GLY A 493 -18.43 12.36 21.03
CA GLY A 493 -17.71 12.15 22.27
C GLY A 493 -16.40 12.94 22.36
N PRO A 494 -15.64 12.76 23.45
CA PRO A 494 -14.42 13.51 23.70
C PRO A 494 -13.29 13.11 22.73
N ALA A 495 -12.35 14.03 22.54
CA ALA A 495 -11.09 13.76 21.86
C ALA A 495 -10.26 12.74 22.66
N SER A 496 -9.81 11.66 22.02
CA SER A 496 -9.05 10.59 22.67
C SER A 496 -8.52 9.55 21.66
N PRO A 497 -7.46 8.77 21.96
CA PRO A 497 -6.79 7.92 20.96
C PRO A 497 -7.68 6.88 20.28
N PRO A 498 -7.48 6.56 18.99
CA PRO A 498 -8.47 5.90 18.14
C PRO A 498 -8.78 4.43 18.42
N LEU A 499 -8.04 3.77 19.34
CA LEU A 499 -8.11 2.31 19.58
C LEU A 499 -8.68 1.94 20.96
N SER A 500 -9.52 2.78 21.56
CA SER A 500 -10.17 2.46 22.85
C SER A 500 -11.61 2.98 22.91
N ASP A 501 -12.54 2.20 23.46
CA ASP A 501 -13.89 2.65 23.79
C ASP A 501 -13.97 3.21 25.22
N ASP A 502 -14.37 4.47 25.36
CA ASP A 502 -14.61 5.15 26.65
C ASP A 502 -16.09 5.23 27.05
N GLY A 503 -17.00 4.69 26.23
CA GLY A 503 -18.44 4.81 26.43
C GLY A 503 -19.13 5.96 25.71
N ALA A 504 -18.38 6.87 25.07
CA ALA A 504 -18.94 8.06 24.41
C ALA A 504 -18.46 8.26 22.96
N ARG A 505 -17.16 8.15 22.68
CA ARG A 505 -16.58 8.51 21.38
C ARG A 505 -17.15 7.73 20.17
N PRO A 506 -17.07 8.25 18.94
CA PRO A 506 -17.25 7.46 17.74
C PRO A 506 -16.19 6.35 17.62
N LEU A 507 -16.61 5.18 17.16
CA LEU A 507 -15.79 3.96 17.05
C LEU A 507 -15.67 3.46 15.60
N PHE A 508 -16.69 3.73 14.77
CA PHE A 508 -16.77 3.25 13.39
C PHE A 508 -16.70 4.40 12.37
N ARG A 509 -15.78 4.29 11.42
CA ARG A 509 -15.60 5.22 10.30
C ARG A 509 -16.81 5.25 9.39
N SER A 510 -17.00 6.35 8.66
CA SER A 510 -17.88 6.33 7.49
C SER A 510 -17.23 5.48 6.38
N SER A 511 -18.03 5.03 5.41
CA SER A 511 -17.55 4.30 4.24
C SER A 511 -18.39 4.67 3.02
N PRO A 512 -17.81 4.69 1.80
CA PRO A 512 -18.49 5.10 0.58
C PRO A 512 -19.86 4.43 0.36
N PRO A 513 -20.83 5.13 -0.28
CA PRO A 513 -22.14 4.57 -0.59
C PRO A 513 -22.03 3.23 -1.32
N SER A 514 -22.72 2.20 -0.86
CA SER A 514 -22.67 0.86 -1.47
C SER A 514 -24.02 0.48 -2.09
N ALA A 515 -24.03 -0.41 -3.08
CA ALA A 515 -25.27 -0.99 -3.59
C ALA A 515 -25.94 -1.98 -2.60
N SER A 516 -25.21 -2.44 -1.58
CA SER A 516 -25.74 -3.23 -0.47
C SER A 516 -26.35 -2.31 0.61
N PRO A 517 -27.59 -2.56 1.06
CA PRO A 517 -28.20 -1.87 2.20
C PRO A 517 -27.70 -2.41 3.56
N ASN A 518 -26.82 -3.41 3.56
CA ASN A 518 -26.27 -4.05 4.76
C ASN A 518 -24.81 -3.62 4.97
N ARG A 519 -24.41 -3.35 6.21
CA ARG A 519 -23.01 -3.14 6.60
C ARG A 519 -22.62 -4.00 7.79
N LEU A 520 -21.47 -4.65 7.67
CA LEU A 520 -20.81 -5.43 8.71
C LEU A 520 -19.89 -4.53 9.55
N PHE A 521 -19.87 -4.74 10.87
CA PHE A 521 -19.08 -3.97 11.83
C PHE A 521 -18.32 -4.92 12.78
N PRO A 522 -16.97 -4.84 12.86
CA PRO A 522 -16.09 -4.09 11.96
C PRO A 522 -16.11 -4.66 10.53
N ARG A 523 -15.26 -4.14 9.63
CA ARG A 523 -15.08 -4.74 8.30
C ARG A 523 -14.77 -6.22 8.39
N TYR A 524 -15.17 -6.96 7.36
CA TYR A 524 -14.96 -8.41 7.26
C TYR A 524 -13.53 -8.84 7.62
N LEU A 525 -12.51 -8.13 7.08
CA LEU A 525 -11.10 -8.46 7.29
C LEU A 525 -10.73 -8.43 8.78
N ASN A 526 -11.07 -7.37 9.50
CA ASN A 526 -10.84 -7.25 10.95
C ASN A 526 -11.42 -8.42 11.75
N ILE A 527 -12.61 -8.90 11.36
CA ILE A 527 -13.29 -10.01 12.07
C ILE A 527 -12.54 -11.33 11.85
N VAL A 528 -12.07 -11.60 10.62
CA VAL A 528 -11.43 -12.88 10.27
C VAL A 528 -9.93 -12.92 10.62
N THR A 529 -9.22 -11.79 10.59
CA THR A 529 -7.83 -11.70 11.06
C THR A 529 -7.72 -11.56 12.59
N ARG A 530 -8.80 -11.15 13.26
CA ARG A 530 -8.85 -10.81 14.70
C ARG A 530 -8.03 -9.56 15.05
N GLU A 531 -7.88 -8.63 14.10
CA GLU A 531 -7.09 -7.41 14.27
C GLU A 531 -7.96 -6.14 14.34
N ASP A 532 -7.73 -5.30 15.34
CA ASP A 532 -8.35 -3.98 15.45
C ASP A 532 -7.66 -2.96 14.52
N SER A 533 -8.45 -2.11 13.85
CA SER A 533 -7.92 -0.96 13.10
C SER A 533 -8.61 0.34 13.49
N VAL A 534 -7.93 1.46 13.27
CA VAL A 534 -8.44 2.81 13.56
C VAL A 534 -9.77 3.04 12.84
N GLY A 535 -10.81 3.34 13.60
CA GLY A 535 -12.17 3.54 13.08
C GLY A 535 -12.93 2.26 12.74
N GLU A 536 -12.51 1.08 13.21
CA GLU A 536 -13.30 -0.16 13.13
C GLU A 536 -13.25 -0.88 14.49
N VAL A 537 -13.41 -0.13 15.60
CA VAL A 537 -13.21 -0.63 16.96
C VAL A 537 -14.52 -1.16 17.56
N LEU A 538 -14.52 -2.38 18.10
CA LEU A 538 -15.68 -2.95 18.76
C LEU A 538 -15.95 -2.29 20.14
N PRO A 539 -17.23 -2.02 20.49
CA PRO A 539 -17.57 -1.40 21.76
C PRO A 539 -17.27 -2.35 22.93
N THR A 540 -16.73 -1.82 24.02
CA THR A 540 -16.27 -2.60 25.19
C THR A 540 -17.02 -2.27 26.49
N THR A 541 -17.76 -1.16 26.49
CA THR A 541 -18.44 -0.56 27.65
C THR A 541 -19.97 -0.65 27.55
N ASN A 542 -20.68 -0.34 28.65
CA ASN A 542 -22.14 -0.18 28.63
C ASN A 542 -22.48 1.19 28.03
N ARG A 543 -22.87 1.20 26.76
CA ARG A 543 -23.22 2.43 26.02
C ARG A 543 -24.37 2.18 25.05
N THR A 544 -25.02 3.24 24.60
CA THR A 544 -25.85 3.19 23.39
C THR A 544 -25.00 3.68 22.22
N LEU A 545 -25.06 2.98 21.09
CA LEU A 545 -24.55 3.44 19.81
C LEU A 545 -25.73 3.89 18.95
N THR A 546 -25.59 5.01 18.25
CA THR A 546 -26.59 5.55 17.32
C THR A 546 -26.10 5.36 15.90
N PHE A 547 -26.93 4.79 15.02
CA PHE A 547 -26.59 4.64 13.61
C PHE A 547 -27.64 5.30 12.72
N ARG A 548 -27.16 5.90 11.63
CA ARG A 548 -27.95 6.49 10.55
C ARG A 548 -27.80 5.61 9.31
N PHE A 549 -28.93 5.25 8.71
CA PHE A 549 -29.00 4.58 7.41
C PHE A 549 -29.47 5.59 6.38
N THR A 550 -28.63 5.92 5.41
CA THR A 550 -28.92 6.93 4.37
C THR A 550 -29.00 6.23 3.02
N ALA A 551 -30.09 6.45 2.27
CA ALA A 551 -30.20 6.05 0.87
C ALA A 551 -30.08 7.27 -0.05
N ARG A 552 -29.29 7.15 -1.12
CA ARG A 552 -29.13 8.14 -2.20
C ARG A 552 -29.59 7.52 -3.52
N ASP A 553 -30.32 8.26 -4.33
CA ASP A 553 -30.86 7.80 -5.64
C ASP A 553 -29.87 7.93 -6.81
N ASN A 554 -28.82 8.75 -6.63
CA ASN A 554 -27.83 9.12 -7.64
C ASN A 554 -28.41 9.73 -8.93
N ARG A 555 -29.60 10.34 -8.89
CA ARG A 555 -30.24 10.91 -10.09
C ARG A 555 -29.35 11.99 -10.72
N PRO A 556 -28.93 11.85 -11.99
CA PRO A 556 -27.99 12.78 -12.62
C PRO A 556 -28.48 14.24 -12.57
N GLY A 557 -27.60 15.13 -12.09
CA GLY A 557 -27.84 16.57 -12.07
C GLY A 557 -28.73 17.10 -10.95
N ALA A 558 -29.36 16.23 -10.15
CA ALA A 558 -30.10 16.56 -8.93
C ALA A 558 -30.45 15.30 -8.12
N GLY A 559 -29.47 14.73 -7.42
CA GLY A 559 -29.66 13.57 -6.56
C GLY A 559 -30.51 13.90 -5.33
N ALA A 560 -31.32 12.93 -4.91
CA ALA A 560 -32.05 12.96 -3.66
C ALA A 560 -31.49 11.95 -2.67
N PHE A 561 -31.65 12.27 -1.39
CA PHE A 561 -31.36 11.35 -0.31
C PHE A 561 -32.42 11.40 0.77
N ALA A 562 -32.53 10.30 1.51
CA ALA A 562 -33.28 10.22 2.75
C ALA A 562 -32.56 9.32 3.75
N PHE A 563 -32.89 9.45 5.04
CA PHE A 563 -32.28 8.64 6.09
C PHE A 563 -33.29 8.26 7.18
N ASP A 564 -32.92 7.24 7.96
CA ASP A 564 -33.61 6.80 9.18
C ASP A 564 -32.59 6.36 10.25
N THR A 565 -33.02 6.07 11.49
CA THR A 565 -32.13 5.73 12.62
C THR A 565 -32.53 4.49 13.40
N THR A 566 -31.51 3.71 13.76
CA THR A 566 -31.57 2.65 14.78
C THR A 566 -30.53 2.90 15.88
N THR A 567 -30.69 2.23 17.02
CA THR A 567 -29.79 2.33 18.18
C THR A 567 -29.44 0.96 18.74
N LEU A 568 -28.19 0.77 19.15
CA LEU A 568 -27.67 -0.47 19.72
C LEU A 568 -27.30 -0.26 21.20
N ALA A 569 -27.97 -0.95 22.12
CA ALA A 569 -27.61 -0.96 23.53
C ALA A 569 -26.55 -2.04 23.79
N VAL A 570 -25.33 -1.64 24.14
CA VAL A 570 -24.19 -2.54 24.38
C VAL A 570 -24.19 -3.00 25.85
N VAL A 571 -24.01 -4.30 26.07
CA VAL A 571 -23.93 -4.93 27.40
C VAL A 571 -22.52 -5.42 27.67
N ALA A 572 -21.74 -4.67 28.43
CA ALA A 572 -20.33 -4.99 28.76
C ALA A 572 -20.13 -6.26 29.60
N ALA A 573 -21.19 -6.74 30.26
CA ALA A 573 -21.20 -8.00 31.01
C ALA A 573 -21.51 -9.24 30.14
N ALA A 574 -21.69 -9.04 28.84
CA ALA A 574 -21.86 -10.09 27.84
C ALA A 574 -20.88 -9.87 26.68
N GLY A 575 -20.48 -10.95 26.03
CA GLY A 575 -19.42 -10.96 25.02
C GLY A 575 -17.99 -11.06 25.57
N PRO A 576 -16.99 -11.32 24.71
CA PRO A 576 -17.10 -11.48 23.26
C PRO A 576 -17.84 -12.78 22.90
N PHE A 577 -18.84 -12.70 22.02
CA PHE A 577 -19.41 -13.88 21.39
C PHE A 577 -18.53 -14.23 20.19
N GLN A 578 -17.84 -15.37 20.24
CA GLN A 578 -16.72 -15.65 19.35
C GLN A 578 -16.57 -17.15 19.07
N ILE A 579 -16.31 -17.51 17.81
CA ILE A 579 -15.95 -18.85 17.35
C ILE A 579 -14.52 -19.17 17.80
N THR A 580 -14.36 -20.31 18.49
CA THR A 580 -13.10 -20.70 19.16
C THR A 580 -12.49 -22.00 18.61
N SER A 581 -13.22 -22.76 17.79
CA SER A 581 -12.75 -24.04 17.24
C SER A 581 -12.01 -23.95 15.90
N ILE A 582 -11.79 -22.75 15.38
CA ILE A 582 -11.07 -22.49 14.12
C ILE A 582 -10.09 -21.35 14.38
N ALA A 583 -8.80 -21.62 14.20
CA ALA A 583 -7.69 -20.72 14.47
C ALA A 583 -7.20 -19.97 13.22
N GLY A 584 -7.49 -20.48 12.02
CA GLY A 584 -7.06 -19.93 10.74
C GLY A 584 -6.04 -20.84 10.06
N GLY A 585 -6.18 -20.98 8.75
CA GLY A 585 -5.33 -21.81 7.91
C GLY A 585 -5.55 -23.32 8.05
N GLU A 586 -6.57 -23.78 8.78
CA GLU A 586 -6.91 -25.20 8.79
C GLU A 586 -7.40 -25.71 7.44
N ARG A 587 -7.13 -26.98 7.19
CA ARG A 587 -7.61 -27.71 6.03
C ARG A 587 -8.53 -28.85 6.46
N PHE A 588 -9.80 -28.74 6.12
CA PHE A 588 -10.81 -29.77 6.41
C PHE A 588 -11.05 -30.64 5.17
N ALA A 589 -11.40 -31.91 5.39
CA ALA A 589 -11.78 -32.78 4.27
C ALA A 589 -13.08 -32.27 3.61
N GLN A 590 -13.22 -32.47 2.30
CA GLN A 590 -14.47 -32.20 1.59
C GLN A 590 -15.59 -33.06 2.19
N GLY A 591 -16.75 -32.46 2.48
CA GLY A 591 -17.83 -33.15 3.18
C GLY A 591 -17.58 -33.43 4.67
N ALA A 592 -16.52 -32.90 5.28
CA ALA A 592 -16.22 -33.13 6.69
C ALA A 592 -17.33 -32.64 7.62
N GLN A 593 -17.57 -33.40 8.69
CA GLN A 593 -18.37 -32.97 9.81
C GLN A 593 -17.47 -32.31 10.87
N ILE A 594 -17.64 -31.01 11.10
CA ILE A 594 -16.82 -30.21 12.02
C ILE A 594 -17.61 -29.95 13.31
N PRO A 595 -17.02 -30.22 14.49
CA PRO A 595 -17.58 -29.79 15.78
C PRO A 595 -17.25 -28.31 16.01
N LEU A 596 -18.08 -27.42 15.45
CA LEU A 596 -17.94 -25.98 15.62
C LEU A 596 -18.22 -25.60 17.08
N GLN A 597 -17.36 -24.77 17.67
CA GLN A 597 -17.50 -24.25 19.04
C GLN A 597 -17.42 -22.72 19.05
N TRP A 598 -18.17 -22.11 19.95
CA TRP A 598 -18.16 -20.66 20.20
C TRP A 598 -18.40 -20.36 21.68
N ASP A 599 -17.94 -19.20 22.16
CA ASP A 599 -18.35 -18.68 23.47
C ASP A 599 -19.77 -18.10 23.37
N VAL A 600 -20.68 -18.59 24.20
CA VAL A 600 -22.05 -18.04 24.34
C VAL A 600 -22.03 -16.69 25.03
N ALA A 601 -21.04 -16.44 25.90
CA ALA A 601 -20.74 -15.15 26.52
C ALA A 601 -21.96 -14.39 27.09
N ASN A 602 -22.84 -15.10 27.81
CA ASN A 602 -24.10 -14.61 28.38
C ASN A 602 -25.14 -14.06 27.37
N THR A 603 -24.97 -14.28 26.07
CA THR A 603 -25.88 -13.78 25.02
C THR A 603 -27.25 -14.46 25.00
N ASP A 604 -27.33 -15.68 25.53
CA ASP A 604 -28.57 -16.45 25.72
C ASP A 604 -29.45 -15.90 26.86
N LEU A 605 -28.87 -15.13 27.78
CA LEU A 605 -29.54 -14.55 28.94
C LEU A 605 -30.10 -13.15 28.67
N ALA A 606 -31.07 -12.74 29.48
CA ALA A 606 -31.59 -11.37 29.45
C ALA A 606 -30.49 -10.37 29.86
N PRO A 607 -30.37 -9.20 29.19
CA PRO A 607 -31.34 -8.62 28.27
C PRO A 607 -31.18 -9.01 26.77
N ILE A 608 -30.14 -9.76 26.37
CA ILE A 608 -29.88 -10.08 24.94
C ILE A 608 -30.79 -11.21 24.44
N SER A 609 -30.96 -12.27 25.24
CA SER A 609 -31.96 -13.35 25.05
C SER A 609 -31.88 -14.09 23.70
N CYS A 610 -30.67 -14.31 23.18
CA CYS A 610 -30.43 -15.06 21.94
C CYS A 610 -30.54 -16.58 22.16
N ALA A 611 -31.75 -17.14 22.01
CA ALA A 611 -32.01 -18.56 22.27
C ALA A 611 -31.43 -19.51 21.19
N ASN A 612 -31.34 -19.08 19.94
CA ASN A 612 -30.85 -19.89 18.82
C ASN A 612 -29.95 -19.06 17.88
N VAL A 613 -28.98 -19.73 17.29
CA VAL A 613 -28.08 -19.20 16.26
C VAL A 613 -28.32 -19.89 14.91
N GLN A 614 -28.08 -19.16 13.84
CA GLN A 614 -27.94 -19.65 12.47
C GLN A 614 -26.44 -19.83 12.19
N ILE A 615 -26.09 -20.88 11.44
CA ILE A 615 -24.71 -21.14 11.01
C ILE A 615 -24.66 -21.18 9.49
N ASP A 616 -23.85 -20.31 8.92
CA ASP A 616 -23.64 -20.16 7.47
C ASP A 616 -22.18 -20.42 7.10
N LEU A 617 -21.96 -20.69 5.81
CA LEU A 617 -20.67 -20.67 5.13
C LEU A 617 -20.63 -19.47 4.18
N THR A 618 -19.51 -18.75 4.13
CA THR A 618 -19.19 -17.84 3.02
C THR A 618 -17.90 -18.29 2.33
N GLU A 619 -17.81 -18.00 1.03
CA GLU A 619 -16.72 -18.34 0.12
C GLU A 619 -16.21 -17.07 -0.61
N ASP A 620 -16.67 -15.88 -0.19
CA ASP A 620 -16.61 -14.60 -0.93
C ASP A 620 -16.60 -13.36 0.00
N ALA A 621 -15.87 -13.42 1.10
CA ALA A 621 -15.85 -12.41 2.18
C ALA A 621 -17.21 -11.95 2.73
N GLY A 622 -18.18 -12.86 2.78
CA GLY A 622 -19.51 -12.55 3.27
C GLY A 622 -20.33 -11.69 2.31
N ALA A 623 -19.93 -11.58 1.04
CA ALA A 623 -20.81 -11.07 -0.01
C ALA A 623 -22.04 -11.98 -0.20
N SER A 624 -21.88 -13.30 0.00
CA SER A 624 -22.98 -14.25 0.09
C SER A 624 -22.78 -15.28 1.21
N TYR A 625 -23.88 -15.92 1.60
CA TYR A 625 -23.92 -16.89 2.69
C TYR A 625 -24.77 -18.11 2.32
N THR A 626 -24.18 -19.29 2.37
CA THR A 626 -24.86 -20.58 2.27
C THR A 626 -25.19 -21.10 3.67
N THR A 627 -26.47 -21.14 4.03
CA THR A 627 -26.90 -21.64 5.34
C THR A 627 -26.68 -23.15 5.49
N LEU A 628 -25.88 -23.53 6.49
CA LEU A 628 -25.62 -24.91 6.88
C LEU A 628 -26.63 -25.39 7.95
N LEU A 629 -26.93 -24.53 8.92
CA LEU A 629 -27.94 -24.77 9.97
C LEU A 629 -28.77 -23.50 10.19
N ALA A 630 -30.04 -23.51 9.78
CA ALA A 630 -30.91 -22.33 9.87
C ALA A 630 -31.33 -21.95 11.30
N SER A 631 -31.29 -22.91 12.25
CA SER A 631 -31.53 -22.66 13.67
C SER A 631 -30.98 -23.82 14.50
N THR A 632 -30.10 -23.51 15.45
CA THR A 632 -29.59 -24.44 16.48
C THR A 632 -29.52 -23.71 17.83
N PRO A 633 -29.68 -24.39 18.99
CA PRO A 633 -29.59 -23.73 20.29
C PRO A 633 -28.26 -23.00 20.49
N ASN A 634 -28.32 -21.80 21.09
CA ASN A 634 -27.13 -21.02 21.44
C ASN A 634 -26.41 -21.63 22.66
N SER A 635 -25.78 -22.79 22.44
CA SER A 635 -25.23 -23.68 23.47
C SER A 635 -23.71 -23.84 23.39
N GLY A 636 -23.04 -22.99 22.61
CA GLY A 636 -21.59 -22.96 22.45
C GLY A 636 -21.00 -24.05 21.57
N SER A 637 -21.83 -24.94 20.99
CA SER A 637 -21.36 -25.93 20.03
C SER A 637 -22.46 -26.44 19.08
N ALA A 638 -22.05 -26.84 17.86
CA ALA A 638 -22.89 -27.55 16.90
C ALA A 638 -22.02 -28.35 15.91
N ASN A 639 -22.54 -29.48 15.43
CA ASN A 639 -21.87 -30.23 14.35
C ASN A 639 -22.38 -29.72 12.99
N VAL A 640 -21.50 -29.09 12.20
CA VAL A 640 -21.79 -28.67 10.82
C VAL A 640 -21.18 -29.63 9.82
N THR A 641 -21.77 -29.76 8.64
CA THR A 641 -21.18 -30.54 7.52
C THR A 641 -20.78 -29.57 6.44
N LEU A 642 -19.50 -29.54 6.08
CA LEU A 642 -19.02 -28.71 4.97
C LEU A 642 -19.49 -29.26 3.61
N PRO A 643 -19.54 -28.42 2.55
CA PRO A 643 -19.76 -28.88 1.19
C PRO A 643 -18.77 -29.98 0.78
N ASN A 644 -19.26 -30.97 0.02
CA ASN A 644 -18.41 -31.99 -0.59
C ASN A 644 -17.82 -31.50 -1.93
N ARG A 645 -17.04 -30.42 -1.86
CA ARG A 645 -16.25 -29.85 -2.95
C ARG A 645 -15.04 -29.09 -2.38
N ALA A 646 -14.08 -28.75 -3.24
CA ALA A 646 -12.98 -27.87 -2.90
C ALA A 646 -13.47 -26.44 -2.62
N LEU A 647 -13.00 -25.86 -1.52
CA LEU A 647 -13.16 -24.46 -1.12
C LEU A 647 -11.76 -23.90 -0.91
N LEU A 648 -11.43 -22.81 -1.61
CA LEU A 648 -10.11 -22.18 -1.57
C LEU A 648 -9.92 -21.39 -0.27
N ALA A 649 -10.80 -20.43 -0.05
CA ALA A 649 -10.96 -19.69 1.18
C ALA A 649 -12.45 -19.79 1.59
N ALA A 650 -12.70 -20.08 2.86
CA ALA A 650 -14.04 -20.09 3.41
C ALA A 650 -14.04 -19.77 4.90
N ASN A 651 -15.17 -19.23 5.37
CA ASN A 651 -15.36 -18.83 6.76
C ASN A 651 -16.75 -19.27 7.20
N LEU A 652 -16.87 -19.73 8.45
CA LEU A 652 -18.14 -20.03 9.07
C LEU A 652 -18.63 -18.81 9.82
N ARG A 653 -19.90 -18.45 9.61
CA ARG A 653 -20.59 -17.42 10.39
C ARG A 653 -21.49 -18.08 11.41
N VAL A 654 -21.40 -17.67 12.67
CA VAL A 654 -22.43 -17.96 13.68
C VAL A 654 -23.16 -16.65 13.98
N LYS A 655 -24.45 -16.57 13.64
CA LYS A 655 -25.27 -15.35 13.78
C LYS A 655 -26.49 -15.61 14.65
N CYS A 656 -26.86 -14.66 15.52
CA CYS A 656 -28.10 -14.81 16.29
C CYS A 656 -29.36 -14.80 15.40
N THR A 657 -30.34 -15.67 15.66
CA THR A 657 -31.56 -15.77 14.81
C THR A 657 -32.55 -14.61 14.99
N ASN A 658 -32.50 -13.90 16.12
CA ASN A 658 -33.40 -12.79 16.44
C ASN A 658 -32.66 -11.49 16.81
N ASN A 659 -31.36 -11.41 16.52
CA ASN A 659 -30.50 -10.28 16.85
C ASN A 659 -29.43 -10.10 15.75
N ILE A 660 -28.75 -8.96 15.70
CA ILE A 660 -27.80 -8.61 14.63
C ILE A 660 -26.35 -9.04 14.89
N PHE A 661 -26.02 -9.41 16.14
CA PHE A 661 -24.67 -9.83 16.50
C PHE A 661 -24.33 -11.21 15.91
N LEU A 662 -23.05 -11.40 15.62
CA LEU A 662 -22.50 -12.58 14.98
C LEU A 662 -21.00 -12.71 15.29
N ASP A 663 -20.41 -13.82 14.89
CA ASP A 663 -18.97 -13.92 14.65
C ASP A 663 -18.69 -14.66 13.34
N LEU A 664 -17.53 -14.37 12.74
CA LEU A 664 -16.95 -15.11 11.62
C LEU A 664 -15.69 -15.83 12.09
N SER A 665 -15.50 -17.07 11.63
CA SER A 665 -14.25 -17.78 11.86
C SER A 665 -13.11 -17.10 11.09
N PRO A 666 -11.86 -17.25 11.52
CA PRO A 666 -10.71 -17.16 10.62
C PRO A 666 -10.88 -18.05 9.38
N THR A 667 -10.15 -17.73 8.32
CA THR A 667 -10.27 -18.40 7.02
C THR A 667 -9.68 -19.82 7.06
N PHE A 668 -10.40 -20.78 6.49
CA PHE A 668 -9.98 -22.17 6.31
C PHE A 668 -10.21 -22.63 4.87
N SER A 669 -9.70 -23.82 4.53
CA SER A 669 -9.87 -24.42 3.20
C SER A 669 -10.41 -25.86 3.23
N THR A 670 -10.92 -26.32 2.08
CA THR A 670 -11.14 -27.76 1.78
C THR A 670 -10.55 -28.19 0.44
N ALA A 671 -9.93 -27.25 -0.28
CA ALA A 671 -9.14 -27.53 -1.47
C ALA A 671 -7.90 -28.40 -1.14
N GLY A 672 -7.24 -28.91 -2.16
CA GLY A 672 -5.81 -29.25 -2.08
C GLY A 672 -5.04 -28.26 -2.94
N SER A 673 -3.91 -28.69 -3.50
CA SER A 673 -3.27 -27.93 -4.57
C SER A 673 -4.28 -27.64 -5.68
N ILE A 674 -4.53 -26.35 -5.92
CA ILE A 674 -5.26 -25.89 -7.11
C ILE A 674 -4.33 -25.68 -8.30
N VAL A 675 -3.01 -25.79 -8.11
CA VAL A 675 -2.04 -25.66 -9.19
C VAL A 675 -1.94 -27.00 -9.91
N THR A 676 -2.68 -27.15 -11.01
CA THR A 676 -2.76 -28.40 -11.77
C THR A 676 -1.62 -28.59 -12.77
N LYS A 677 -0.87 -27.53 -13.12
CA LYS A 677 0.28 -27.55 -14.05
C LYS A 677 1.52 -26.85 -13.48
N THR A 678 2.70 -27.38 -13.80
CA THR A 678 4.00 -26.78 -13.40
C THR A 678 4.62 -25.85 -14.46
N SER A 679 4.01 -25.76 -15.63
CA SER A 679 4.38 -24.79 -16.67
C SER A 679 3.82 -23.41 -16.34
N ASP A 680 4.62 -22.36 -16.55
CA ASP A 680 4.13 -20.97 -16.48
C ASP A 680 2.99 -20.74 -17.47
N ASP A 681 1.97 -20.02 -17.04
CA ASP A 681 0.85 -19.56 -17.84
C ASP A 681 0.28 -18.29 -17.17
N ASN A 682 -0.44 -17.46 -17.93
CA ASN A 682 -1.00 -16.20 -17.45
C ASN A 682 -2.42 -15.99 -17.98
N SER A 683 -3.19 -17.08 -18.03
CA SER A 683 -4.60 -17.13 -18.39
C SER A 683 -5.48 -17.24 -17.12
N THR A 684 -6.75 -17.61 -17.27
CA THR A 684 -7.66 -17.79 -16.14
C THR A 684 -7.40 -19.10 -15.42
N CYS A 685 -7.06 -19.06 -14.13
CA CYS A 685 -7.05 -20.26 -13.28
C CYS A 685 -8.42 -20.95 -13.29
N THR A 686 -8.46 -22.24 -13.59
CA THR A 686 -9.65 -23.09 -13.55
C THR A 686 -9.41 -24.35 -12.73
N VAL A 687 -10.48 -25.08 -12.38
CA VAL A 687 -10.40 -26.33 -11.60
C VAL A 687 -9.65 -27.45 -12.34
N GLU A 688 -9.58 -27.39 -13.68
CA GLU A 688 -8.88 -28.39 -14.51
C GLU A 688 -7.50 -27.89 -14.95
N ASP A 689 -7.34 -26.59 -15.16
CA ASP A 689 -6.13 -25.96 -15.70
C ASP A 689 -5.76 -24.69 -14.92
N CYS A 690 -4.67 -24.73 -14.15
CA CYS A 690 -4.17 -23.58 -13.38
C CYS A 690 -2.67 -23.72 -13.06
N ALA A 691 -1.87 -22.75 -13.48
CA ALA A 691 -0.45 -22.60 -13.16
C ALA A 691 -0.25 -21.84 -11.85
N LEU A 692 0.98 -21.89 -11.31
CA LEU A 692 1.35 -21.16 -10.08
C LEU A 692 1.06 -19.66 -10.17
N ARG A 693 1.34 -19.03 -11.32
CA ARG A 693 1.08 -17.60 -11.54
C ARG A 693 -0.42 -17.27 -11.52
N GLU A 694 -1.21 -18.09 -12.21
CA GLU A 694 -2.67 -17.97 -12.27
C GLU A 694 -3.30 -18.19 -10.88
N ALA A 695 -2.74 -19.11 -10.07
CA ALA A 695 -3.16 -19.35 -8.70
C ALA A 695 -2.81 -18.20 -7.75
N VAL A 696 -1.61 -17.61 -7.85
CA VAL A 696 -1.23 -16.42 -7.07
C VAL A 696 -2.14 -15.23 -7.42
N ALA A 697 -2.38 -14.99 -8.71
CA ALA A 697 -3.31 -13.97 -9.17
C ALA A 697 -4.74 -14.21 -8.64
N LEU A 698 -5.22 -15.46 -8.64
CA LEU A 698 -6.51 -15.81 -8.05
C LEU A 698 -6.54 -15.53 -6.54
N THR A 699 -5.49 -15.86 -5.78
CA THR A 699 -5.47 -15.60 -4.32
C THR A 699 -5.38 -14.13 -3.95
N ASN A 700 -4.83 -13.28 -4.82
CA ASN A 700 -4.83 -11.83 -4.64
C ASN A 700 -6.25 -11.22 -4.74
N GLU A 701 -7.15 -11.86 -5.50
CA GLU A 701 -8.58 -11.50 -5.59
C GLU A 701 -9.42 -12.16 -4.48
N LEU A 702 -8.84 -13.09 -3.70
CA LEU A 702 -9.53 -13.79 -2.63
C LEU A 702 -9.25 -13.13 -1.27
N PRO A 703 -10.26 -12.55 -0.62
CA PRO A 703 -10.07 -11.73 0.57
C PRO A 703 -9.60 -12.51 1.80
N GLY A 704 -8.50 -12.08 2.41
CA GLY A 704 -7.98 -12.57 3.68
C GLY A 704 -6.88 -13.63 3.54
N ALA A 705 -6.67 -14.45 4.57
CA ALA A 705 -5.54 -15.38 4.60
C ALA A 705 -5.77 -16.62 3.71
N ASN A 706 -5.02 -16.70 2.60
CA ASN A 706 -5.07 -17.78 1.62
C ASN A 706 -3.93 -18.81 1.80
N ILE A 707 -4.13 -20.04 1.30
CA ILE A 707 -3.10 -21.08 1.24
C ILE A 707 -3.04 -21.69 -0.16
N LEU A 708 -1.84 -21.68 -0.76
CA LEU A 708 -1.51 -22.41 -1.99
C LEU A 708 -0.58 -23.58 -1.65
N GLU A 709 -1.13 -24.80 -1.68
CA GLU A 709 -0.33 -26.02 -1.68
C GLU A 709 0.27 -26.26 -3.07
N LEU A 710 1.54 -26.65 -3.13
CA LEU A 710 2.25 -27.03 -4.35
C LEU A 710 2.74 -28.47 -4.24
N ASP A 711 2.19 -29.34 -5.09
CA ASP A 711 2.67 -30.71 -5.26
C ASP A 711 4.16 -30.75 -5.67
N ALA A 712 4.78 -31.92 -5.53
CA ALA A 712 6.18 -32.13 -5.94
C ALA A 712 6.35 -31.88 -7.45
N GLY A 713 7.21 -30.93 -7.81
CA GLY A 713 7.38 -30.46 -9.18
C GLY A 713 8.37 -29.29 -9.30
N VAL A 714 8.74 -28.99 -10.55
CA VAL A 714 9.51 -27.78 -10.89
C VAL A 714 8.57 -26.81 -11.59
N TYR A 715 8.11 -25.81 -10.84
CA TYR A 715 7.26 -24.72 -11.29
C TYR A 715 8.17 -23.68 -11.97
N GLN A 716 8.36 -23.83 -13.28
CA GLN A 716 9.29 -23.00 -14.03
C GLN A 716 8.57 -21.77 -14.56
N LEU A 717 8.95 -20.59 -14.05
CA LEU A 717 8.57 -19.31 -14.64
C LEU A 717 9.31 -19.14 -15.97
N SER A 718 8.58 -18.80 -17.03
CA SER A 718 9.11 -18.81 -18.40
C SER A 718 8.53 -17.72 -19.31
N LEU A 719 7.51 -16.98 -18.86
CA LEU A 719 6.91 -15.88 -19.61
C LEU A 719 7.75 -14.60 -19.47
N SER A 720 8.57 -14.32 -20.48
CA SER A 720 9.35 -13.07 -20.54
C SER A 720 8.43 -11.85 -20.63
N GLY A 721 8.65 -10.86 -19.77
CA GLY A 721 7.84 -9.65 -19.69
C GLY A 721 6.56 -9.77 -18.84
N ALA A 722 6.25 -10.95 -18.29
CA ALA A 722 5.11 -11.15 -17.37
C ALA A 722 5.38 -10.67 -15.93
N GLY A 723 6.62 -10.31 -15.60
CA GLY A 723 7.02 -9.87 -14.27
C GLY A 723 7.15 -11.00 -13.24
N PRO A 724 7.48 -10.66 -11.98
CA PRO A 724 7.48 -11.59 -10.86
C PRO A 724 6.06 -12.04 -10.48
N LEU A 725 5.97 -13.06 -9.62
CA LEU A 725 4.75 -13.39 -8.88
C LEU A 725 4.51 -12.28 -7.85
N VAL A 726 3.59 -11.36 -8.16
CA VAL A 726 3.19 -10.29 -7.24
C VAL A 726 2.17 -10.84 -6.24
N ILE A 727 2.45 -10.70 -4.96
CA ILE A 727 1.55 -11.07 -3.86
C ILE A 727 1.12 -9.78 -3.16
N ASN A 728 -0.18 -9.48 -3.18
CA ASN A 728 -0.76 -8.23 -2.64
C ASN A 728 -1.86 -8.43 -1.57
N ASP A 729 -2.16 -9.68 -1.17
CA ASP A 729 -2.92 -10.03 0.05
C ASP A 729 -2.16 -11.13 0.84
N THR A 730 -2.75 -11.59 1.96
CA THR A 730 -2.15 -12.55 2.88
C THR A 730 -2.14 -13.96 2.30
N LEU A 731 -0.95 -14.54 2.12
CA LEU A 731 -0.76 -15.80 1.41
C LEU A 731 0.30 -16.70 2.05
N THR A 732 -0.05 -17.96 2.29
CA THR A 732 0.90 -19.05 2.55
C THR A 732 1.12 -19.89 1.29
N ILE A 733 2.38 -20.10 0.89
CA ILE A 733 2.74 -21.08 -0.16
C ILE A 733 3.48 -22.25 0.50
N GLU A 734 2.92 -23.44 0.41
CA GLU A 734 3.38 -24.67 1.08
C GLU A 734 3.79 -25.71 0.05
N GLY A 735 5.07 -26.11 0.02
CA GLY A 735 5.57 -27.16 -0.85
C GLY A 735 5.61 -28.55 -0.20
N ALA A 736 5.80 -29.59 -1.01
CA ALA A 736 5.98 -30.97 -0.57
C ALA A 736 7.37 -31.26 0.08
N GLY A 737 8.21 -30.24 0.25
CA GLY A 737 9.57 -30.31 0.76
C GLY A 737 10.56 -29.62 -0.19
N PRO A 738 11.65 -29.01 0.30
CA PRO A 738 12.56 -28.20 -0.53
C PRO A 738 13.22 -29.00 -1.67
N GLY A 739 13.49 -30.29 -1.47
CA GLY A 739 13.98 -31.18 -2.53
C GLY A 739 12.91 -31.73 -3.49
N GLN A 740 11.64 -31.34 -3.32
CA GLN A 740 10.49 -31.87 -4.06
C GLN A 740 9.73 -30.77 -4.82
N THR A 741 9.49 -29.63 -4.18
CA THR A 741 8.80 -28.47 -4.75
C THR A 741 9.81 -27.35 -5.00
N ILE A 742 9.98 -26.98 -6.27
CA ILE A 742 10.96 -25.99 -6.71
C ILE A 742 10.26 -24.95 -7.57
N ILE A 743 10.34 -23.68 -7.20
CA ILE A 743 9.94 -22.55 -8.04
C ILE A 743 11.22 -22.02 -8.71
N ASP A 744 11.26 -22.10 -10.04
CA ASP A 744 12.44 -21.83 -10.85
C ASP A 744 12.22 -20.57 -11.70
N GLY A 745 12.92 -19.48 -11.38
CA GLY A 745 12.81 -18.20 -12.08
C GLY A 745 13.40 -18.17 -13.49
N GLY A 746 13.99 -19.28 -13.96
CA GLY A 746 14.47 -19.43 -15.35
C GLY A 746 15.60 -18.48 -15.77
N ALA A 747 16.16 -17.71 -14.84
CA ALA A 747 17.04 -16.56 -15.06
C ALA A 747 16.44 -15.46 -15.95
N ILE A 748 15.10 -15.33 -15.98
CA ILE A 748 14.40 -14.32 -16.79
C ILE A 748 13.93 -13.09 -16.00
N ASP A 749 13.58 -13.24 -14.72
CA ASP A 749 13.09 -12.17 -13.85
C ASP A 749 13.25 -12.54 -12.35
N GLN A 750 12.88 -11.63 -11.46
CA GLN A 750 12.58 -11.88 -10.05
C GLN A 750 11.46 -12.94 -9.90
N ILE A 751 11.54 -13.80 -8.89
CA ILE A 751 10.52 -14.85 -8.69
C ILE A 751 9.28 -14.30 -7.99
N ILE A 752 9.45 -13.63 -6.85
CA ILE A 752 8.36 -13.15 -5.99
C ILE A 752 8.54 -11.67 -5.62
N ARG A 753 7.46 -10.90 -5.67
CA ARG A 753 7.37 -9.53 -5.16
C ARG A 753 6.24 -9.44 -4.15
N VAL A 754 6.55 -9.05 -2.92
CA VAL A 754 5.58 -8.87 -1.83
C VAL A 754 5.37 -7.37 -1.62
N THR A 755 4.12 -6.90 -1.61
CA THR A 755 3.80 -5.47 -1.49
C THR A 755 3.63 -5.02 -0.03
N ARG A 756 3.19 -3.77 0.18
CA ARG A 756 2.97 -3.19 1.50
C ARG A 756 1.81 -3.88 2.23
N GLU A 757 1.91 -3.98 3.56
CA GLU A 757 0.84 -4.45 4.47
C GLU A 757 0.38 -5.90 4.28
N THR A 758 0.98 -6.67 3.37
CA THR A 758 0.71 -8.09 3.17
C THR A 758 1.49 -8.98 4.14
N SER A 759 0.90 -10.10 4.56
CA SER A 759 1.59 -11.15 5.31
C SER A 759 1.81 -12.39 4.44
N VAL A 760 3.06 -12.75 4.16
CA VAL A 760 3.42 -13.86 3.26
C VAL A 760 4.26 -14.89 3.98
N THR A 761 3.87 -16.17 3.88
CA THR A 761 4.61 -17.29 4.46
C THR A 761 4.99 -18.30 3.39
N LEU A 762 6.28 -18.60 3.25
CA LEU A 762 6.79 -19.62 2.33
C LEU A 762 7.33 -20.82 3.12
N ARG A 763 6.91 -22.03 2.76
CA ARG A 763 7.26 -23.26 3.50
C ARG A 763 7.65 -24.41 2.59
N ASN A 764 8.61 -25.22 3.04
CA ASN A 764 8.91 -26.53 2.47
C ASN A 764 9.14 -26.52 0.94
N LEU A 765 9.85 -25.51 0.42
CA LEU A 765 10.07 -25.32 -1.02
C LEU A 765 11.45 -24.72 -1.33
N THR A 766 11.86 -24.78 -2.59
CA THR A 766 13.07 -24.10 -3.11
C THR A 766 12.68 -22.93 -4.01
N LEU A 767 13.30 -21.77 -3.83
CA LEU A 767 13.32 -20.65 -4.78
C LEU A 767 14.69 -20.59 -5.47
N ARG A 768 14.74 -20.70 -6.80
CA ARG A 768 16.03 -20.67 -7.52
C ARG A 768 16.03 -19.96 -8.87
N ASN A 769 17.23 -19.59 -9.31
CA ASN A 769 17.51 -18.99 -10.62
C ASN A 769 16.69 -17.72 -10.93
N GLY A 770 16.22 -16.98 -9.93
CA GLY A 770 15.66 -15.65 -10.14
C GLY A 770 16.77 -14.64 -10.48
N ALA A 771 16.48 -13.70 -11.39
CA ALA A 771 17.45 -12.72 -11.90
C ALA A 771 16.79 -11.36 -12.12
N THR A 772 17.28 -10.31 -11.45
CA THR A 772 16.71 -8.95 -11.59
C THR A 772 17.79 -7.84 -11.64
N PRO A 773 17.59 -6.76 -12.41
CA PRO A 773 18.40 -5.55 -12.28
C PRO A 773 18.11 -4.76 -10.98
N GLU A 774 17.02 -5.07 -10.28
CA GLU A 774 16.61 -4.42 -9.03
C GLU A 774 17.17 -5.17 -7.81
N ASN A 775 16.38 -5.29 -6.73
CA ASN A 775 16.74 -5.95 -5.48
C ASN A 775 15.99 -7.28 -5.35
N GLY A 776 16.57 -8.29 -4.69
CA GLY A 776 15.88 -9.54 -4.35
C GLY A 776 15.71 -10.49 -5.54
N GLY A 777 16.77 -11.22 -5.90
CA GLY A 777 16.73 -12.14 -7.06
C GLY A 777 15.64 -13.20 -6.96
N ALA A 778 15.48 -13.84 -5.81
CA ALA A 778 14.34 -14.71 -5.52
C ALA A 778 13.12 -13.92 -5.07
N LEU A 779 13.27 -13.10 -4.01
CA LEU A 779 12.15 -12.40 -3.38
C LEU A 779 12.54 -10.98 -2.97
N SER A 780 11.66 -10.03 -3.26
CA SER A 780 11.73 -8.66 -2.73
C SER A 780 10.51 -8.37 -1.85
N ASN A 781 10.75 -8.09 -0.57
CA ASN A 781 9.74 -7.62 0.37
C ASN A 781 9.68 -6.08 0.41
N GLN A 782 8.64 -5.50 -0.20
CA GLN A 782 8.41 -4.07 -0.29
C GLN A 782 7.39 -3.63 0.79
N PHE A 783 7.85 -3.59 2.04
CA PHE A 783 7.06 -3.17 3.22
C PHE A 783 5.95 -4.13 3.69
N GLY A 784 6.03 -5.42 3.36
CA GLY A 784 5.19 -6.48 3.92
C GLY A 784 5.86 -7.21 5.11
N ASN A 785 5.20 -8.26 5.60
CA ASN A 785 5.70 -9.19 6.60
C ASN A 785 5.95 -10.56 5.95
N VAL A 786 7.19 -11.03 5.91
CA VAL A 786 7.60 -12.22 5.15
C VAL A 786 8.25 -13.26 6.07
N THR A 787 7.71 -14.48 6.10
CA THR A 787 8.27 -15.60 6.87
C THR A 787 8.66 -16.76 5.96
N LEU A 788 9.93 -17.18 6.00
CA LEU A 788 10.47 -18.35 5.30
C LEU A 788 10.74 -19.46 6.32
N ILE A 789 10.18 -20.65 6.10
CA ILE A 789 10.31 -21.79 7.02
C ILE A 789 10.69 -23.07 6.26
N ASP A 790 11.83 -23.68 6.60
CA ASP A 790 12.33 -24.89 5.92
C ASP A 790 12.45 -24.69 4.38
N VAL A 791 12.85 -23.47 3.96
CA VAL A 791 12.99 -23.03 2.56
C VAL A 791 14.46 -23.06 2.12
N VAL A 792 14.69 -23.39 0.84
CA VAL A 792 16.01 -23.19 0.18
C VAL A 792 15.92 -22.01 -0.78
N VAL A 793 16.92 -21.14 -0.78
CA VAL A 793 17.04 -20.03 -1.75
C VAL A 793 18.40 -20.13 -2.42
N GLU A 794 18.44 -20.59 -3.67
CA GLU A 794 19.69 -20.94 -4.36
C GLU A 794 19.92 -20.31 -5.75
N ASN A 795 21.18 -19.95 -6.02
CA ASN A 795 21.65 -19.54 -7.35
C ASN A 795 20.91 -18.31 -7.96
N ASN A 796 20.36 -17.42 -7.13
CA ASN A 796 19.66 -16.21 -7.55
C ASN A 796 20.62 -15.02 -7.72
N ARG A 797 20.23 -14.05 -8.56
CA ARG A 797 21.02 -12.85 -8.87
C ARG A 797 20.18 -11.58 -8.77
N ALA A 798 20.72 -10.57 -8.10
CA ALA A 798 20.26 -9.19 -8.19
C ALA A 798 21.44 -8.29 -8.58
N GLU A 799 21.25 -7.32 -9.48
CA GLU A 799 22.27 -6.27 -9.69
C GLU A 799 22.26 -5.25 -8.54
N GLY A 800 21.14 -5.10 -7.83
CA GLY A 800 20.99 -4.29 -6.62
C GLY A 800 21.39 -5.02 -5.32
N THR A 801 20.50 -4.94 -4.33
CA THR A 801 20.67 -5.48 -2.97
C THR A 801 19.87 -6.75 -2.76
N GLY A 802 20.36 -7.68 -1.94
CA GLY A 802 19.66 -8.94 -1.71
C GLY A 802 19.77 -9.87 -2.93
N GLY A 803 20.90 -10.53 -3.12
CA GLY A 803 21.11 -11.43 -4.26
C GLY A 803 20.08 -12.57 -4.29
N GLY A 804 19.76 -13.12 -3.12
CA GLY A 804 18.61 -13.99 -2.90
C GLY A 804 17.38 -13.18 -2.47
N LEU A 805 17.46 -12.55 -1.29
CA LEU A 805 16.33 -11.94 -0.61
C LEU A 805 16.58 -10.45 -0.33
N HIS A 806 15.63 -9.59 -0.68
CA HIS A 806 15.62 -8.17 -0.32
C HIS A 806 14.49 -7.86 0.66
N ASN A 807 14.74 -6.96 1.61
CA ASN A 807 13.81 -6.62 2.66
C ASN A 807 13.79 -5.13 3.05
N ASP A 808 12.65 -4.47 2.79
CA ASP A 808 12.32 -3.15 3.35
C ASP A 808 11.21 -3.22 4.43
N GLY A 809 10.64 -4.41 4.65
CA GLY A 809 9.62 -4.70 5.67
C GLY A 809 10.12 -5.59 6.80
N GLN A 810 9.25 -6.45 7.34
CA GLN A 810 9.61 -7.48 8.32
C GLN A 810 9.97 -8.78 7.60
N MET A 811 11.08 -9.41 8.00
CA MET A 811 11.47 -10.71 7.45
C MET A 811 11.99 -11.66 8.52
N ARG A 812 11.39 -12.85 8.62
CA ARG A 812 11.86 -13.96 9.46
C ARG A 812 12.26 -15.15 8.59
N ILE A 813 13.47 -15.66 8.82
CA ILE A 813 14.05 -16.81 8.11
C ILE A 813 14.36 -17.89 9.16
N GLU A 814 13.70 -19.04 9.04
CA GLU A 814 13.72 -20.11 10.03
C GLU A 814 14.02 -21.47 9.40
N ARG A 815 14.97 -22.24 9.98
CA ARG A 815 15.44 -23.55 9.47
C ARG A 815 15.75 -23.59 7.97
N SER A 816 16.15 -22.45 7.40
CA SER A 816 16.25 -22.27 5.95
C SER A 816 17.72 -22.21 5.49
N LEU A 817 17.95 -22.56 4.22
CA LEU A 817 19.28 -22.61 3.62
C LEU A 817 19.37 -21.65 2.42
N ILE A 818 20.17 -20.60 2.56
CA ILE A 818 20.32 -19.54 1.55
C ILE A 818 21.73 -19.62 0.99
N HIS A 819 21.91 -20.02 -0.27
CA HIS A 819 23.24 -20.27 -0.83
C HIS A 819 23.47 -19.94 -2.31
N ASN A 820 24.74 -19.71 -2.67
CA ASN A 820 25.19 -19.40 -4.04
C ASN A 820 24.50 -18.16 -4.66
N ASN A 821 23.89 -17.28 -3.87
CA ASN A 821 23.22 -16.09 -4.39
C ASN A 821 24.21 -14.93 -4.58
N ARG A 822 23.97 -14.06 -5.57
CA ARG A 822 24.87 -12.93 -5.90
C ARG A 822 24.15 -11.59 -5.98
N ALA A 823 24.63 -10.62 -5.21
CA ALA A 823 24.25 -9.22 -5.29
C ALA A 823 25.32 -8.38 -6.02
N GLY A 824 24.91 -7.48 -6.92
CA GLY A 824 25.78 -6.46 -7.54
C GLY A 824 26.10 -5.28 -6.61
N VAL A 825 25.37 -5.12 -5.49
CA VAL A 825 25.69 -4.15 -4.44
C VAL A 825 25.90 -4.84 -3.08
N ASN A 826 24.85 -4.97 -2.27
CA ASN A 826 24.94 -5.39 -0.86
C ASN A 826 24.06 -6.62 -0.58
N GLY A 827 24.45 -7.47 0.37
CA GLY A 827 23.60 -8.58 0.84
C GLY A 827 23.51 -9.71 -0.17
N GLY A 828 24.56 -10.51 -0.35
CA GLY A 828 24.59 -11.57 -1.36
C GLY A 828 23.51 -12.62 -1.14
N GLY A 829 23.34 -13.08 0.11
CA GLY A 829 22.19 -13.88 0.53
C GLY A 829 20.97 -13.00 0.80
N VAL A 830 21.07 -12.13 1.81
CA VAL A 830 20.00 -11.21 2.25
C VAL A 830 20.51 -9.78 2.33
N GLY A 831 19.74 -8.82 1.81
CA GLY A 831 19.97 -7.40 2.01
C GLY A 831 18.73 -6.70 2.57
N SER A 832 18.88 -6.00 3.69
CA SER A 832 17.80 -5.26 4.36
C SER A 832 18.14 -3.77 4.51
N ARG A 833 17.26 -2.87 4.06
CA ARG A 833 17.50 -1.41 3.97
C ARG A 833 16.35 -0.60 4.60
N LEU A 834 16.31 -0.58 5.92
CA LEU A 834 15.27 0.08 6.71
C LEU A 834 15.48 1.60 6.81
N SER A 835 15.56 2.31 5.67
CA SER A 835 16.05 3.69 5.62
C SER A 835 15.61 4.49 4.39
N PHE A 836 14.44 5.12 4.44
CA PHE A 836 14.03 6.14 3.49
C PHE A 836 13.44 7.35 4.22
N ARG A 837 14.16 8.49 4.22
CA ARG A 837 13.68 9.77 4.79
C ARG A 837 12.89 10.63 3.77
N PHE A 838 12.12 9.96 2.91
CA PHE A 838 11.25 10.60 1.91
C PHE A 838 9.76 10.35 2.15
N PHE A 839 9.41 9.62 3.21
CA PHE A 839 8.03 9.37 3.64
C PHE A 839 7.96 9.46 5.16
N ASP A 840 6.90 10.06 5.72
CA ASP A 840 6.69 10.23 7.17
C ASP A 840 6.30 8.95 7.94
N TYR A 841 6.70 7.79 7.42
CA TYR A 841 6.56 6.50 8.10
C TYR A 841 7.92 6.00 8.54
N ASP A 842 8.11 5.80 9.85
CA ASP A 842 9.27 5.11 10.40
C ASP A 842 9.03 3.58 10.24
N PRO A 843 9.64 2.90 9.24
CA PRO A 843 9.20 1.58 8.82
C PRO A 843 9.39 0.55 9.94
N LEU A 844 8.36 -0.25 10.21
CA LEU A 844 8.32 -1.33 11.21
C LEU A 844 9.21 -2.54 10.85
N GLY A 845 10.18 -2.37 9.95
CA GLY A 845 10.93 -3.48 9.36
C GLY A 845 11.94 -4.12 10.31
N SER A 846 12.20 -5.40 10.11
CA SER A 846 13.10 -6.21 10.95
C SER A 846 13.72 -7.33 10.12
N LEU A 847 14.84 -7.89 10.60
CA LEU A 847 15.39 -9.13 10.03
C LEU A 847 15.72 -10.13 11.15
N GLU A 848 15.05 -11.27 11.13
CA GLU A 848 15.31 -12.41 12.01
C GLU A 848 15.87 -13.59 11.21
N LEU A 849 16.99 -14.14 11.65
CA LEU A 849 17.61 -15.35 11.12
C LEU A 849 17.81 -16.35 12.25
N VAL A 850 17.06 -17.45 12.22
CA VAL A 850 16.94 -18.39 13.34
C VAL A 850 17.14 -19.82 12.86
N ASP A 851 18.01 -20.57 13.53
CA ASP A 851 18.30 -21.99 13.23
C ASP A 851 18.62 -22.26 11.74
N SER A 852 19.24 -21.29 11.05
CA SER A 852 19.36 -21.24 9.58
C SER A 852 20.81 -21.14 9.08
N VAL A 853 21.05 -21.45 7.80
CA VAL A 853 22.37 -21.44 7.17
C VAL A 853 22.43 -20.48 5.98
N MET A 854 23.35 -19.52 6.02
CA MET A 854 23.71 -18.63 4.91
C MET A 854 25.10 -19.04 4.41
N ARG A 855 25.22 -19.63 3.21
CA ARG A 855 26.53 -20.09 2.73
C ARG A 855 26.87 -19.79 1.28
N ASP A 856 28.15 -19.58 1.00
CA ASP A 856 28.70 -19.44 -0.36
C ASP A 856 28.04 -18.30 -1.18
N ASN A 857 27.42 -17.31 -0.51
CA ASN A 857 26.80 -16.14 -1.16
C ASN A 857 27.84 -15.03 -1.41
N THR A 858 27.61 -14.19 -2.41
CA THR A 858 28.57 -13.16 -2.85
C THR A 858 27.93 -11.78 -3.02
N ALA A 859 28.57 -10.72 -2.52
CA ALA A 859 28.20 -9.32 -2.77
C ALA A 859 29.41 -8.52 -3.29
N GLU A 860 29.20 -7.55 -4.17
CA GLU A 860 30.32 -6.73 -4.69
C GLU A 860 30.76 -5.66 -3.69
N GLU A 861 29.86 -5.13 -2.85
CA GLU A 861 30.19 -4.16 -1.80
C GLU A 861 30.24 -4.79 -0.39
N ARG A 862 29.11 -5.08 0.27
CA ARG A 862 29.07 -5.51 1.68
C ARG A 862 28.04 -6.57 1.98
N GLY A 863 28.26 -7.32 3.06
CA GLY A 863 27.35 -8.37 3.52
C GLY A 863 27.26 -9.51 2.51
N GLY A 864 28.33 -10.30 2.36
CA GLY A 864 28.31 -11.44 1.43
C GLY A 864 27.17 -12.40 1.75
N GLY A 865 26.97 -12.73 3.03
CA GLY A 865 25.80 -13.45 3.53
C GLY A 865 24.64 -12.49 3.78
N VAL A 866 24.80 -11.60 4.77
CA VAL A 866 23.75 -10.67 5.21
C VAL A 866 24.28 -9.24 5.22
N TYR A 867 23.52 -8.32 4.62
CA TYR A 867 23.64 -6.88 4.83
C TYR A 867 22.39 -6.37 5.54
N PHE A 868 22.56 -5.62 6.62
CA PHE A 868 21.49 -4.94 7.32
C PHE A 868 21.87 -3.49 7.60
N SER A 869 21.03 -2.54 7.17
CA SER A 869 21.17 -1.14 7.56
C SER A 869 19.87 -0.55 8.07
N THR A 870 19.92 0.13 9.22
CA THR A 870 18.81 0.92 9.76
C THR A 870 19.28 2.32 10.19
N PHE A 871 18.54 3.34 9.77
CA PHE A 871 18.70 4.73 10.21
C PHE A 871 17.43 5.28 10.87
N SER A 872 16.53 4.35 11.24
CA SER A 872 15.27 4.54 11.95
C SER A 872 15.48 4.89 13.43
N SER A 873 14.50 5.55 14.06
CA SER A 873 14.42 5.74 15.51
C SER A 873 13.60 4.66 16.25
N ASN A 874 12.90 3.83 15.49
CA ASN A 874 11.93 2.85 15.98
C ASN A 874 12.63 1.67 16.68
N PRO A 875 12.29 1.32 17.94
CA PRO A 875 12.88 0.16 18.61
C PRO A 875 12.58 -1.18 17.91
N LEU A 876 11.54 -1.24 17.08
CA LEU A 876 11.18 -2.42 16.27
C LEU A 876 12.07 -2.59 15.03
N ALA A 877 12.94 -1.61 14.70
CA ALA A 877 13.91 -1.73 13.63
C ALA A 877 15.21 -2.42 14.08
N TYR A 878 15.20 -3.75 14.16
CA TYR A 878 16.29 -4.57 14.71
C TYR A 878 16.75 -5.73 13.82
N LEU A 879 17.96 -6.22 14.10
CA LEU A 879 18.54 -7.45 13.55
C LEU A 879 18.61 -8.51 14.67
N ARG A 880 18.10 -9.72 14.41
CA ARG A 880 18.25 -10.89 15.29
C ARG A 880 18.86 -12.04 14.51
N ILE A 881 20.03 -12.53 14.92
CA ILE A 881 20.63 -13.75 14.38
C ILE A 881 20.89 -14.70 15.55
N GLU A 882 20.26 -15.87 15.52
CA GLU A 882 20.36 -16.89 16.58
C GLU A 882 20.56 -18.29 16.03
N ARG A 883 21.42 -19.07 16.70
CA ARG A 883 21.63 -20.51 16.43
C ARG A 883 21.94 -20.85 14.95
N SER A 884 22.51 -19.88 14.24
CA SER A 884 22.64 -19.86 12.79
C SER A 884 24.09 -19.95 12.34
N ALA A 885 24.32 -20.34 11.08
CA ALA A 885 25.66 -20.44 10.51
C ALA A 885 25.81 -19.54 9.27
N LEU A 886 26.81 -18.65 9.27
CA LEU A 886 27.19 -17.83 8.13
C LEU A 886 28.57 -18.30 7.63
N VAL A 887 28.59 -18.99 6.49
CA VAL A 887 29.73 -19.83 6.06
C VAL A 887 30.21 -19.48 4.65
N ASN A 888 31.52 -19.34 4.42
CA ASN A 888 32.13 -19.13 3.09
C ASN A 888 31.59 -17.94 2.27
N ASN A 889 30.85 -17.01 2.87
CA ASN A 889 30.27 -15.89 2.14
C ASN A 889 31.35 -14.83 1.85
N THR A 890 31.24 -14.18 0.70
CA THR A 890 32.28 -13.27 0.19
C THR A 890 31.71 -11.88 -0.10
N SER A 891 32.38 -10.82 0.37
CA SER A 891 32.12 -9.45 -0.08
C SER A 891 33.38 -8.74 -0.60
N GLY A 892 33.23 -7.79 -1.53
CA GLY A 892 34.36 -6.99 -2.02
C GLY A 892 34.84 -5.92 -1.02
N GLY A 893 34.00 -5.55 -0.05
CA GLY A 893 34.25 -4.54 0.96
C GLY A 893 34.11 -5.07 2.38
N GLY A 894 32.95 -4.90 3.01
CA GLY A 894 32.76 -5.16 4.45
C GLY A 894 31.85 -6.34 4.75
N GLY A 895 32.12 -7.10 5.82
CA GLY A 895 31.20 -8.13 6.30
C GLY A 895 31.02 -9.27 5.29
N GLY A 896 31.94 -10.23 5.25
CA GLY A 896 31.80 -11.41 4.39
C GLY A 896 30.57 -12.22 4.82
N GLY A 897 30.49 -12.57 6.10
CA GLY A 897 29.29 -13.11 6.74
C GLY A 897 28.20 -12.04 6.92
N LEU A 898 28.43 -11.08 7.81
CA LEU A 898 27.48 -10.02 8.17
C LEU A 898 28.09 -8.62 8.05
N SER A 899 27.38 -7.69 7.41
CA SER A 899 27.62 -6.25 7.51
C SER A 899 26.40 -5.57 8.17
N PHE A 900 26.59 -5.00 9.36
CA PHE A 900 25.54 -4.34 10.14
C PHE A 900 25.84 -2.84 10.34
N LEU A 901 24.96 -1.99 9.83
CA LEU A 901 25.06 -0.52 9.88
C LEU A 901 23.85 0.04 10.66
N THR A 902 24.08 0.83 11.71
CA THR A 902 22.97 1.41 12.48
C THR A 902 23.27 2.80 13.06
N ASN A 903 22.28 3.69 13.10
CA ASN A 903 22.29 4.85 14.01
C ASN A 903 21.24 4.73 15.13
N ASN A 904 20.52 3.60 15.17
CA ASN A 904 19.36 3.41 16.01
C ASN A 904 19.77 3.00 17.43
N ALA A 905 19.80 3.98 18.34
CA ALA A 905 20.14 3.78 19.74
C ALA A 905 19.07 3.01 20.54
N THR A 906 17.83 2.90 20.05
CA THR A 906 16.72 2.20 20.73
C THR A 906 16.58 0.74 20.31
N SER A 907 17.19 0.34 19.18
CA SER A 907 17.15 -1.04 18.67
C SER A 907 17.77 -2.05 19.63
N GLN A 908 17.07 -3.18 19.85
CA GLN A 908 17.52 -4.30 20.67
C GLN A 908 18.02 -5.47 19.80
N SER A 909 19.09 -5.22 19.04
CA SER A 909 19.63 -6.24 18.13
C SER A 909 20.35 -7.37 18.88
N VAL A 910 20.33 -8.58 18.33
CA VAL A 910 20.90 -9.79 18.94
C VAL A 910 21.71 -10.57 17.91
N ILE A 911 22.94 -10.96 18.28
CA ILE A 911 23.76 -11.93 17.55
C ILE A 911 24.28 -12.93 18.59
N GLU A 912 23.68 -14.12 18.63
CA GLU A 912 23.96 -15.10 19.68
C GLU A 912 23.96 -16.56 19.19
N GLN A 913 24.90 -17.37 19.68
CA GLN A 913 25.05 -18.78 19.29
C GLN A 913 25.24 -18.94 17.77
N VAL A 914 25.94 -17.99 17.15
CA VAL A 914 26.17 -17.97 15.70
C VAL A 914 27.59 -18.45 15.37
N THR A 915 27.70 -19.36 14.39
CA THR A 915 28.98 -19.75 13.80
C THR A 915 29.25 -18.95 12.53
N PHE A 916 30.34 -18.19 12.50
CA PHE A 916 30.86 -17.53 11.30
C PHE A 916 32.19 -18.18 10.88
N SER A 917 32.21 -18.84 9.72
CA SER A 917 33.38 -19.62 9.30
C SER A 917 33.70 -19.48 7.80
N GLY A 918 34.98 -19.36 7.46
CA GLY A 918 35.44 -19.33 6.06
C GLY A 918 35.04 -18.10 5.24
N ASN A 919 34.39 -17.09 5.84
CA ASN A 919 33.94 -15.90 5.11
C ASN A 919 35.12 -15.02 4.68
N GLN A 920 34.93 -14.22 3.63
CA GLN A 920 35.98 -13.39 3.01
C GLN A 920 35.49 -11.95 2.77
N ALA A 921 36.32 -10.96 3.09
CA ALA A 921 36.04 -9.53 2.86
C ALA A 921 37.33 -8.69 2.82
N ASP A 922 37.23 -7.39 2.60
CA ASP A 922 38.30 -6.43 2.91
C ASP A 922 38.26 -6.01 4.40
N PHE A 923 37.08 -5.87 4.99
CA PHE A 923 36.91 -5.44 6.40
C PHE A 923 35.94 -6.36 7.16
N GLY A 924 36.38 -7.01 8.25
CA GLY A 924 35.49 -7.77 9.13
C GLY A 924 34.87 -8.97 8.43
N ALA A 925 35.67 -9.99 8.09
CA ALA A 925 35.20 -11.03 7.19
C ALA A 925 34.10 -11.90 7.78
N ALA A 926 34.12 -12.22 9.07
CA ALA A 926 32.90 -12.72 9.73
C ALA A 926 31.88 -11.59 9.91
N VAL A 927 32.27 -10.51 10.61
CA VAL A 927 31.36 -9.43 11.00
C VAL A 927 32.01 -8.05 10.80
N GLN A 928 31.33 -7.18 10.04
CA GLN A 928 31.55 -5.73 10.06
C GLN A 928 30.40 -5.06 10.81
N ILE A 929 30.70 -4.21 11.80
CA ILE A 929 29.71 -3.36 12.48
C ILE A 929 30.13 -1.90 12.41
N SER A 930 29.19 -1.03 12.03
CA SER A 930 29.37 0.42 11.97
C SER A 930 28.20 1.14 12.61
N SER A 931 28.43 1.88 13.70
CA SER A 931 27.37 2.54 14.47
C SER A 931 27.71 3.95 14.93
N THR A 932 26.88 4.94 14.60
CA THR A 932 27.14 6.34 14.98
C THR A 932 26.67 6.72 16.39
N THR A 933 25.89 5.85 17.05
CA THR A 933 25.31 6.05 18.39
C THR A 933 25.53 4.80 19.25
N PRO A 934 25.54 4.91 20.60
CA PRO A 934 25.48 3.75 21.48
C PRO A 934 24.21 2.96 21.22
N HIS A 935 24.32 1.66 20.98
CA HIS A 935 23.19 0.78 20.66
C HIS A 935 23.26 -0.49 21.51
N ALA A 936 22.10 -1.06 21.85
CA ALA A 936 22.00 -2.23 22.72
C ALA A 936 22.12 -3.54 21.92
N LEU A 937 23.27 -3.80 21.29
CA LEU A 937 23.55 -5.11 20.68
C LEU A 937 23.99 -6.12 21.74
N ARG A 938 23.26 -7.24 21.82
CA ARG A 938 23.71 -8.46 22.52
C ARG A 938 24.60 -9.26 21.58
N PHE A 939 25.91 -9.29 21.83
CA PHE A 939 26.88 -10.07 21.06
C PHE A 939 27.52 -11.16 21.95
N ALA A 940 26.91 -12.33 22.00
CA ALA A 940 27.23 -13.33 23.02
C ALA A 940 27.33 -14.77 22.49
N PHE A 941 28.27 -15.55 23.03
CA PHE A 941 28.42 -16.98 22.73
C PHE A 941 28.49 -17.28 21.22
N ASN A 942 29.25 -16.51 20.45
CA ASN A 942 29.46 -16.75 19.02
C ASN A 942 30.83 -17.39 18.75
N THR A 943 30.97 -18.07 17.60
CA THR A 943 32.25 -18.65 17.14
C THR A 943 32.63 -18.06 15.77
N LEU A 944 33.65 -17.20 15.75
CA LEU A 944 34.18 -16.53 14.56
C LEU A 944 35.60 -17.06 14.29
N THR A 945 35.74 -17.95 13.32
CA THR A 945 37.02 -18.63 13.04
C THR A 945 37.23 -18.93 11.55
N ASN A 946 38.48 -19.06 11.08
CA ASN A 946 38.83 -19.31 9.68
C ASN A 946 38.33 -18.26 8.67
N ASN A 947 37.92 -17.06 9.11
CA ASN A 947 37.51 -15.97 8.22
C ASN A 947 38.73 -15.16 7.78
N ASN A 948 38.70 -14.55 6.60
CA ASN A 948 39.87 -13.90 6.01
C ASN A 948 39.56 -12.47 5.54
N ALA A 949 40.17 -11.47 6.18
CA ALA A 949 39.98 -10.06 5.86
C ALA A 949 41.29 -9.31 5.66
N ARG A 950 41.29 -8.24 4.85
CA ARG A 950 42.43 -7.30 4.83
C ARG A 950 42.61 -6.58 6.18
N PHE A 951 41.51 -6.31 6.90
CA PHE A 951 41.48 -5.74 8.25
C PHE A 951 40.43 -6.43 9.14
N GLY A 952 40.85 -7.01 10.27
CA GLY A 952 39.97 -7.68 11.23
C GLY A 952 39.35 -8.95 10.64
N GLY A 953 40.07 -10.08 10.69
CA GLY A 953 39.62 -11.34 10.09
C GLY A 953 38.28 -11.80 10.67
N GLY A 954 38.14 -11.78 12.00
CA GLY A 954 36.87 -12.00 12.68
C GLY A 954 35.98 -10.76 12.62
N ILE A 955 36.34 -9.72 13.39
CA ILE A 955 35.50 -8.52 13.55
C ILE A 955 36.23 -7.26 13.07
N TYR A 956 35.53 -6.43 12.28
CA TYR A 956 35.85 -5.02 12.11
C TYR A 956 34.75 -4.16 12.75
N TRP A 957 35.14 -3.27 13.67
CA TRP A 957 34.21 -2.43 14.42
C TRP A 957 34.53 -0.94 14.30
N SER A 958 33.59 -0.17 13.76
CA SER A 958 33.68 1.29 13.64
C SER A 958 32.41 1.97 14.14
N GLY A 959 32.24 2.04 15.47
CA GLY A 959 31.10 2.72 16.07
C GLY A 959 31.18 2.84 17.58
N ALA A 960 30.09 3.25 18.21
CA ALA A 960 30.00 3.34 19.67
C ALA A 960 30.19 1.97 20.37
N SER A 961 30.37 2.03 21.70
CA SER A 961 30.71 0.86 22.53
C SER A 961 29.60 -0.18 22.60
N VAL A 962 29.99 -1.45 22.46
CA VAL A 962 29.18 -2.64 22.73
C VAL A 962 29.95 -3.63 23.60
N THR A 963 29.22 -4.49 24.31
CA THR A 963 29.76 -5.52 25.22
C THR A 963 29.73 -6.89 24.55
N ALA A 964 30.87 -7.55 24.47
CA ALA A 964 31.01 -8.92 23.95
C ALA A 964 31.32 -9.90 25.10
N THR A 965 30.54 -10.99 25.21
CA THR A 965 30.67 -12.00 26.27
C THR A 965 30.67 -13.42 25.72
N GLY A 966 31.55 -14.29 26.19
CA GLY A 966 31.46 -15.71 25.84
C GLY A 966 31.85 -16.06 24.40
N ASN A 967 32.49 -15.17 23.63
CA ASN A 967 32.75 -15.39 22.19
C ASN A 967 34.13 -16.04 21.94
N ILE A 968 34.23 -16.87 20.90
CA ILE A 968 35.51 -17.25 20.29
C ILE A 968 35.71 -16.37 19.05
N ILE A 969 36.81 -15.62 19.01
CA ILE A 969 37.24 -14.82 17.85
C ILE A 969 38.72 -15.12 17.62
N ALA A 970 38.99 -16.25 16.95
CA ALA A 970 40.34 -16.80 16.86
C ALA A 970 40.58 -17.61 15.58
N ALA A 971 41.83 -17.69 15.16
CA ALA A 971 42.28 -18.33 13.92
C ALA A 971 41.65 -17.71 12.65
N ASN A 972 41.48 -16.38 12.63
CA ASN A 972 41.13 -15.63 11.42
C ASN A 972 42.39 -15.06 10.74
N GLY A 973 42.35 -14.88 9.42
CA GLY A 973 43.53 -14.59 8.58
C GLY A 973 43.48 -13.25 7.84
N ASN A 974 44.58 -12.95 7.11
CA ASN A 974 44.72 -11.81 6.22
C ASN A 974 45.09 -12.24 4.79
N ARG A 975 44.50 -11.59 3.79
CA ARG A 975 44.64 -11.91 2.36
C ARG A 975 45.93 -11.37 1.72
N GLU A 976 46.51 -10.26 2.23
CA GLU A 976 47.57 -9.53 1.50
C GLU A 976 48.72 -8.92 2.34
N CYS A 977 48.68 -8.93 3.69
CA CYS A 977 49.74 -8.28 4.50
C CYS A 977 50.12 -9.00 5.80
N ALA A 978 51.33 -8.73 6.30
CA ALA A 978 51.93 -9.28 7.53
C ALA A 978 51.38 -8.69 8.85
N PHE A 979 50.11 -8.26 8.84
CA PHE A 979 49.42 -7.68 9.99
C PHE A 979 48.07 -8.40 10.18
N PRO A 980 48.07 -9.62 10.74
CA PRO A 980 46.83 -10.25 11.19
C PRO A 980 46.27 -9.47 12.39
N SER A 981 44.95 -9.41 12.47
CA SER A 981 44.24 -9.27 13.72
C SER A 981 42.86 -9.94 13.63
N ASP A 982 42.50 -10.71 14.66
CA ASP A 982 41.16 -11.30 14.83
C ASP A 982 40.11 -10.20 15.01
N VAL A 983 40.49 -9.09 15.66
CA VAL A 983 39.67 -7.90 15.90
C VAL A 983 40.36 -6.65 15.35
N ALA A 984 39.64 -5.79 14.64
CA ALA A 984 40.08 -4.47 14.21
C ALA A 984 39.08 -3.41 14.69
N THR A 985 39.47 -2.60 15.67
CA THR A 985 38.62 -1.57 16.30
C THR A 985 39.44 -0.39 16.80
N ARG A 986 38.78 0.73 17.14
CA ARG A 986 39.40 1.81 17.93
C ARG A 986 39.25 1.51 19.43
N PRO A 987 40.22 1.88 20.29
CA PRO A 987 40.10 1.68 21.73
C PRO A 987 38.81 2.27 22.29
N GLY A 988 38.07 1.48 23.10
CA GLY A 988 36.81 1.89 23.73
C GLY A 988 35.53 1.65 22.91
N ASN A 989 35.63 1.17 21.67
CA ASN A 989 34.47 0.91 20.82
C ASN A 989 33.93 -0.54 20.91
N LEU A 990 34.74 -1.48 21.40
CA LEU A 990 34.33 -2.83 21.73
C LEU A 990 34.89 -3.12 23.12
N SER A 991 34.04 -3.61 24.02
CA SER A 991 34.36 -3.86 25.42
C SER A 991 34.02 -5.30 25.78
N SER A 992 34.78 -5.89 26.71
CA SER A 992 34.51 -7.24 27.17
C SER A 992 33.53 -7.26 28.33
N GLY A 993 32.53 -8.14 28.24
CA GLY A 993 31.73 -8.58 29.38
C GLY A 993 32.25 -9.86 30.03
N GLY A 994 33.48 -10.27 29.70
CA GLY A 994 34.16 -11.45 30.20
C GLY A 994 33.99 -12.71 29.34
N TYR A 995 34.83 -13.70 29.65
CA TYR A 995 34.77 -15.05 29.10
C TYR A 995 34.94 -15.17 27.57
N ASN A 996 35.74 -14.34 26.92
CA ASN A 996 36.01 -14.46 25.48
C ASN A 996 37.37 -15.17 25.22
N VAL A 997 37.49 -15.85 24.08
CA VAL A 997 38.76 -16.40 23.55
C VAL A 997 39.15 -15.61 22.31
N ILE A 998 40.22 -14.81 22.40
CA ILE A 998 40.75 -13.99 21.31
C ILE A 998 42.08 -14.57 20.83
N GLY A 999 42.21 -14.83 19.52
CA GLY A 999 43.39 -15.50 18.97
C GLY A 999 44.64 -14.61 19.03
N ASP A 1000 44.62 -13.40 18.47
CA ASP A 1000 45.72 -12.44 18.60
C ASP A 1000 45.33 -11.06 19.16
N GLU A 1001 46.16 -10.58 20.10
CA GLU A 1001 46.01 -9.31 20.83
C GLU A 1001 44.68 -9.14 21.57
N THR A 1002 44.76 -8.89 22.88
CA THR A 1002 43.54 -8.77 23.71
C THR A 1002 42.62 -7.62 23.27
N CYS A 1003 43.07 -6.59 22.56
CA CYS A 1003 42.20 -5.51 22.03
C CYS A 1003 41.27 -4.82 23.06
N GLY A 1004 41.54 -4.92 24.37
CA GLY A 1004 40.65 -4.45 25.45
C GLY A 1004 39.76 -5.53 26.09
N PHE A 1005 39.97 -6.81 25.74
CA PHE A 1005 39.43 -7.99 26.41
C PHE A 1005 40.37 -8.43 27.55
N ASP A 1006 40.22 -7.77 28.69
CA ASP A 1006 40.93 -8.04 29.95
C ASP A 1006 39.97 -8.27 31.15
N ALA A 1007 38.70 -8.55 30.85
CA ALA A 1007 37.68 -8.83 31.86
C ALA A 1007 37.78 -10.28 32.40
N THR A 1008 37.02 -10.56 33.46
CA THR A 1008 37.03 -11.88 34.13
C THR A 1008 36.80 -13.01 33.14
N GLY A 1009 37.74 -13.96 33.10
CA GLY A 1009 37.65 -15.16 32.27
C GLY A 1009 38.02 -14.97 30.79
N ASP A 1010 38.38 -13.75 30.35
CA ASP A 1010 38.94 -13.56 29.02
C ASP A 1010 40.29 -14.27 28.87
N GLN A 1011 40.52 -14.82 27.69
CA GLN A 1011 41.74 -15.49 27.28
C GLN A 1011 42.20 -14.91 25.94
N GLY A 1012 43.45 -14.46 25.86
CA GLY A 1012 43.98 -13.81 24.68
C GLY A 1012 45.39 -14.28 24.32
N GLY A 1013 45.64 -14.51 23.04
CA GLY A 1013 46.99 -14.71 22.52
C GLY A 1013 47.71 -13.40 22.15
N THR A 1014 48.85 -13.54 21.49
CA THR A 1014 49.66 -12.42 20.99
C THR A 1014 49.91 -12.56 19.50
N ARG A 1015 50.23 -11.50 18.76
CA ARG A 1015 50.53 -11.63 17.32
C ARG A 1015 51.69 -12.59 17.01
N GLN A 1016 52.64 -12.74 17.93
CA GLN A 1016 53.79 -13.65 17.80
C GLN A 1016 53.48 -15.09 18.22
N ALA A 1017 52.47 -15.30 19.05
CA ALA A 1017 51.97 -16.59 19.50
C ALA A 1017 50.45 -16.49 19.70
N PRO A 1018 49.65 -16.64 18.62
CA PRO A 1018 48.20 -16.61 18.71
C PRO A 1018 47.67 -17.79 19.53
N LEU A 1019 46.58 -17.57 20.25
CA LEU A 1019 45.86 -18.58 21.00
C LEU A 1019 44.99 -19.40 20.04
N ASP A 1020 45.39 -20.64 19.80
CA ASP A 1020 44.59 -21.61 19.04
C ASP A 1020 43.32 -21.96 19.84
N PRO A 1021 42.10 -21.79 19.28
CA PRO A 1021 40.86 -22.15 19.97
C PRO A 1021 40.61 -23.67 19.98
N ARG A 1022 41.38 -24.46 19.20
CA ARG A 1022 41.37 -25.93 19.18
C ARG A 1022 39.97 -26.50 18.97
N LEU A 1023 39.38 -26.10 17.85
CA LEU A 1023 38.05 -26.51 17.42
C LEU A 1023 38.14 -27.61 16.36
N ALA A 1024 37.13 -28.47 16.32
CA ALA A 1024 36.94 -29.40 15.21
C ALA A 1024 36.68 -28.65 13.89
N PRO A 1025 36.95 -29.27 12.72
CA PRO A 1025 36.60 -28.69 11.42
C PRO A 1025 35.10 -28.32 11.35
N LEU A 1026 34.72 -27.42 10.43
CA LEU A 1026 33.31 -27.08 10.26
C LEU A 1026 32.54 -28.31 9.75
N GLY A 1027 31.43 -28.65 10.40
CA GLY A 1027 30.63 -29.81 10.03
C GLY A 1027 29.24 -29.83 10.65
N ASP A 1028 28.48 -30.86 10.28
CA ASP A 1028 27.27 -31.27 10.98
C ASP A 1028 27.69 -32.12 12.19
N TYR A 1029 27.39 -31.61 13.38
CA TYR A 1029 27.60 -32.26 14.68
C TYR A 1029 26.28 -32.34 15.46
N GLY A 1030 25.16 -32.46 14.74
CA GLY A 1030 23.80 -32.37 15.27
C GLY A 1030 23.31 -30.94 15.46
N GLY A 1031 22.00 -30.78 15.58
CA GLY A 1031 21.32 -29.49 15.54
C GLY A 1031 20.82 -29.14 14.14
N ALA A 1032 20.40 -27.88 13.92
CA ALA A 1032 19.87 -27.41 12.64
C ALA A 1032 20.94 -26.83 11.70
N THR A 1033 22.14 -26.51 12.21
CA THR A 1033 23.13 -25.69 11.50
C THR A 1033 24.58 -26.19 11.68
N LEU A 1034 25.48 -25.74 10.80
CA LEU A 1034 26.90 -26.16 10.84
C LEU A 1034 27.64 -25.52 12.01
N THR A 1035 28.52 -26.29 12.66
CA THR A 1035 29.17 -25.90 13.91
C THR A 1035 30.66 -26.29 13.99
N HIS A 1036 31.34 -25.73 15.00
CA HIS A 1036 32.72 -26.02 15.36
C HIS A 1036 32.82 -26.42 16.85
N PRO A 1037 32.62 -27.71 17.22
CA PRO A 1037 32.78 -28.17 18.60
C PRO A 1037 34.23 -28.04 19.12
N PRO A 1038 34.45 -27.69 20.39
CA PRO A 1038 35.80 -27.64 20.98
C PRO A 1038 36.35 -29.04 21.31
N TYR A 1039 37.67 -29.23 21.17
CA TYR A 1039 38.37 -30.44 21.61
C TYR A 1039 38.55 -30.50 23.14
N GLU A 1040 38.95 -31.67 23.68
CA GLU A 1040 39.14 -31.90 25.13
C GLU A 1040 40.16 -30.97 25.81
N ASP A 1041 41.04 -30.38 25.02
CA ASP A 1041 42.13 -29.52 25.44
C ASP A 1041 42.07 -28.14 24.76
N SER A 1042 40.84 -27.71 24.41
CA SER A 1042 40.51 -26.36 23.97
C SER A 1042 40.50 -25.36 25.15
N PRO A 1043 41.00 -24.12 24.97
CA PRO A 1043 40.85 -23.05 25.95
C PRO A 1043 39.38 -22.65 26.20
N ALA A 1044 38.46 -22.98 25.30
CA ALA A 1044 37.04 -22.67 25.46
C ALA A 1044 36.29 -23.59 26.44
N LEU A 1045 36.84 -24.78 26.72
CA LEU A 1045 36.17 -25.85 27.46
C LEU A 1045 35.99 -25.48 28.94
N ASN A 1046 34.74 -25.46 29.41
CA ASN A 1046 34.29 -25.14 30.77
C ASN A 1046 34.80 -23.76 31.25
N ALA A 1047 34.99 -22.82 30.32
CA ALA A 1047 35.66 -21.55 30.58
C ALA A 1047 34.73 -20.34 30.71
N ALA A 1048 33.41 -20.47 30.46
CA ALA A 1048 32.44 -19.36 30.49
C ALA A 1048 31.74 -19.13 31.84
N GLY A 1049 32.16 -19.83 32.89
CA GLY A 1049 31.54 -19.75 34.22
C GLY A 1049 30.09 -20.26 34.25
N ASN A 1050 29.28 -19.67 35.14
CA ASN A 1050 27.92 -20.13 35.46
C ASN A 1050 26.80 -19.29 34.82
N THR A 1051 27.12 -18.34 33.94
CA THR A 1051 26.13 -17.42 33.35
C THR A 1051 26.19 -17.52 31.83
N CYS A 1052 25.48 -18.51 31.30
CA CYS A 1052 25.37 -18.80 29.88
C CYS A 1052 23.90 -19.02 29.48
N PRO A 1053 23.58 -19.07 28.17
CA PRO A 1053 22.24 -19.36 27.69
C PRO A 1053 21.81 -20.79 28.06
N ALA A 1054 20.51 -21.04 28.11
CA ALA A 1054 19.99 -22.37 28.49
C ALA A 1054 20.39 -23.49 27.53
N THR A 1055 20.69 -23.16 26.26
CA THR A 1055 21.14 -24.10 25.22
C THR A 1055 22.26 -23.53 24.36
N ASP A 1056 22.96 -24.39 23.62
CA ASP A 1056 23.91 -24.03 22.56
C ASP A 1056 23.25 -23.89 21.18
N GLN A 1057 24.06 -23.57 20.15
CA GLN A 1057 23.63 -23.47 18.75
C GLN A 1057 22.86 -24.70 18.23
N ARG A 1058 23.08 -25.88 18.83
CA ARG A 1058 22.49 -27.16 18.43
C ARG A 1058 21.25 -27.51 19.26
N GLY A 1059 20.86 -26.67 20.21
CA GLY A 1059 19.82 -26.94 21.20
C GLY A 1059 20.26 -27.82 22.36
N GLN A 1060 21.57 -28.10 22.53
CA GLN A 1060 22.07 -28.87 23.66
C GLN A 1060 22.05 -28.02 24.92
N ALA A 1061 21.57 -28.58 26.04
CA ALA A 1061 21.49 -27.85 27.31
C ALA A 1061 22.87 -27.46 27.84
N ARG A 1062 22.97 -26.29 28.50
CA ARG A 1062 24.22 -25.82 29.13
C ARG A 1062 24.07 -25.68 30.66
N PRO A 1063 25.13 -25.87 31.46
CA PRO A 1063 26.43 -26.43 31.08
C PRO A 1063 26.42 -27.98 30.98
N VAL A 1064 27.33 -28.54 30.19
CA VAL A 1064 27.64 -29.99 30.17
C VAL A 1064 29.00 -30.22 30.83
N GLY A 1065 29.02 -30.12 32.17
CA GLY A 1065 30.24 -30.30 32.94
C GLY A 1065 30.26 -29.49 34.23
N ALA A 1066 31.39 -28.82 34.49
CA ALA A 1066 31.63 -27.98 35.65
C ALA A 1066 31.21 -26.51 35.43
N ALA A 1067 31.26 -26.02 34.19
CA ALA A 1067 30.88 -24.67 33.76
C ALA A 1067 30.60 -24.69 32.26
N CYS A 1068 29.99 -23.64 31.70
CA CYS A 1068 29.65 -23.61 30.28
C CYS A 1068 30.89 -23.39 29.40
N ASP A 1069 30.82 -23.81 28.14
CA ASP A 1069 31.88 -23.58 27.16
C ASP A 1069 31.77 -22.18 26.53
N ILE A 1070 32.92 -21.59 26.20
CA ILE A 1070 33.00 -20.35 25.41
C ILE A 1070 32.66 -20.68 23.94
N GLY A 1071 31.95 -19.79 23.25
CA GLY A 1071 31.55 -19.93 21.86
C GLY A 1071 30.17 -20.52 21.65
N ALA A 1072 29.81 -20.76 20.39
CA ALA A 1072 28.45 -21.14 19.99
C ALA A 1072 28.01 -22.55 20.43
N VAL A 1073 28.98 -23.44 20.67
CA VAL A 1073 28.75 -24.86 20.98
C VAL A 1073 29.11 -25.18 22.43
N GLU A 1074 28.34 -26.06 23.04
CA GLU A 1074 28.68 -26.72 24.30
C GLU A 1074 29.09 -28.16 24.01
N ARG A 1075 30.26 -28.61 24.49
CA ARG A 1075 30.81 -29.93 24.17
C ARG A 1075 29.98 -31.05 24.79
N ILE A 1076 29.64 -32.05 23.97
CA ILE A 1076 28.96 -33.28 24.40
C ILE A 1076 29.82 -34.53 24.10
N ALA A 1077 29.48 -35.66 24.71
CA ALA A 1077 30.26 -36.90 24.62
C ALA A 1077 30.34 -37.53 23.21
N SER A 1078 29.50 -37.09 22.26
CA SER A 1078 29.55 -37.50 20.86
C SER A 1078 30.47 -36.63 19.99
N ASP A 1079 30.99 -35.51 20.52
CA ASP A 1079 31.86 -34.61 19.77
C ASP A 1079 33.27 -35.19 19.64
N PRO A 1080 34.01 -34.85 18.56
CA PRO A 1080 35.38 -35.34 18.35
C PRO A 1080 36.31 -35.06 19.54
N LEU A 1081 37.03 -36.08 20.01
CA LEU A 1081 37.91 -35.96 21.19
C LEU A 1081 39.23 -35.22 20.89
N ALA A 1082 39.75 -35.36 19.67
CA ALA A 1082 41.05 -34.83 19.25
C ALA A 1082 41.07 -34.59 17.73
N PRO A 1083 41.97 -33.72 17.22
CA PRO A 1083 42.16 -33.55 15.79
C PRO A 1083 42.61 -34.86 15.11
N PRO A 1084 42.14 -35.13 13.87
CA PRO A 1084 42.61 -36.29 13.11
C PRO A 1084 44.13 -36.18 12.88
N PRO A 1085 44.88 -37.29 12.93
CA PRO A 1085 46.32 -37.26 12.78
C PRO A 1085 46.72 -36.65 11.44
N THR A 1086 47.52 -35.59 11.47
CA THR A 1086 47.93 -34.85 10.28
C THR A 1086 48.60 -35.79 9.26
N PRO A 1087 48.07 -35.94 8.04
CA PRO A 1087 48.72 -36.77 7.03
C PRO A 1087 50.10 -36.18 6.71
N THR A 1088 51.14 -37.01 6.78
CA THR A 1088 52.51 -36.58 6.51
C THR A 1088 52.60 -36.01 5.08
N PRO A 1089 53.10 -34.78 4.88
CA PRO A 1089 53.12 -34.16 3.57
C PRO A 1089 54.02 -34.97 2.62
N THR A 1090 53.39 -35.64 1.65
CA THR A 1090 54.09 -36.21 0.51
C THR A 1090 54.51 -35.06 -0.40
N ALA A 1091 55.77 -35.03 -0.84
CA ALA A 1091 56.29 -33.93 -1.65
C ALA A 1091 55.49 -33.77 -2.95
N SER A 1092 54.81 -32.64 -3.09
CA SER A 1092 54.12 -32.28 -4.34
C SER A 1092 55.15 -31.91 -5.41
N PRO A 1093 55.04 -32.42 -6.66
CA PRO A 1093 56.03 -32.17 -7.70
C PRO A 1093 56.01 -30.72 -8.20
N SER A 1094 57.17 -30.25 -8.65
CA SER A 1094 57.34 -28.90 -9.18
C SER A 1094 56.52 -28.67 -10.46
N ALA A 1095 55.83 -27.52 -10.53
CA ALA A 1095 54.98 -27.17 -11.66
C ALA A 1095 55.79 -26.91 -12.94
N THR A 1096 55.35 -27.49 -14.05
CA THR A 1096 55.78 -27.11 -15.41
C THR A 1096 54.56 -26.63 -16.18
N HIS A 1097 54.66 -25.46 -16.81
CA HIS A 1097 53.57 -24.89 -17.62
C HIS A 1097 53.31 -25.72 -18.89
N THR A 1098 52.04 -26.01 -19.18
CA THR A 1098 51.29 -25.54 -20.38
C THR A 1098 49.95 -26.30 -20.48
N ALA A 1099 48.87 -25.61 -20.83
CA ALA A 1099 47.52 -26.17 -20.86
C ALA A 1099 47.21 -26.98 -22.14
N THR A 1100 46.32 -27.97 -22.03
CA THR A 1100 45.50 -28.48 -23.16
C THR A 1100 44.18 -29.00 -22.61
N VAL A 1101 43.06 -28.62 -23.23
CA VAL A 1101 41.69 -28.98 -22.82
C VAL A 1101 41.26 -30.29 -23.49
N THR A 1102 40.56 -31.17 -22.76
CA THR A 1102 39.79 -32.33 -23.30
C THR A 1102 38.64 -32.70 -22.32
N PRO A 1103 37.58 -33.42 -22.75
CA PRO A 1103 36.21 -33.08 -22.33
C PRO A 1103 35.56 -33.95 -21.25
N ARG A 1104 34.38 -33.49 -20.81
CA ARG A 1104 33.41 -34.11 -19.87
C ARG A 1104 33.21 -35.62 -20.06
N PRO A 1105 33.23 -36.45 -18.98
CA PRO A 1105 32.87 -37.87 -19.04
C PRO A 1105 31.37 -38.11 -19.29
N SER A 1106 31.08 -39.14 -20.08
CA SER A 1106 29.73 -39.69 -20.31
C SER A 1106 29.37 -40.80 -19.32
N SER A 1107 28.07 -41.09 -19.17
CA SER A 1107 27.54 -42.16 -18.32
C SER A 1107 27.82 -43.58 -18.84
N THR A 1108 27.84 -44.54 -17.90
CA THR A 1108 28.08 -45.97 -18.15
C THR A 1108 26.75 -46.72 -18.44
N PRO A 1109 26.71 -47.77 -19.30
CA PRO A 1109 25.46 -48.28 -19.88
C PRO A 1109 24.71 -49.35 -19.06
N GLY A 1110 23.39 -49.45 -19.30
CA GLY A 1110 22.55 -50.59 -18.91
C GLY A 1110 22.59 -51.76 -19.91
N PRO A 1111 22.00 -52.93 -19.56
CA PRO A 1111 22.24 -54.20 -20.27
C PRO A 1111 21.46 -54.39 -21.58
N SER A 1112 22.03 -55.20 -22.47
CA SER A 1112 21.57 -55.45 -23.85
C SER A 1112 20.47 -56.51 -24.00
N SER A 1113 19.64 -56.36 -25.02
CA SER A 1113 18.87 -57.46 -25.64
C SER A 1113 19.11 -57.54 -27.17
N THR A 1114 18.99 -58.76 -27.70
CA THR A 1114 19.43 -59.20 -29.06
C THR A 1114 18.38 -58.94 -30.18
N PRO A 1115 18.70 -59.14 -31.49
CA PRO A 1115 18.20 -58.24 -32.54
C PRO A 1115 17.08 -58.80 -33.45
N GLY A 1116 16.33 -57.88 -34.07
CA GLY A 1116 15.43 -58.14 -35.20
C GLY A 1116 16.08 -57.90 -36.58
N PRO A 1117 15.55 -58.47 -37.68
CA PRO A 1117 16.29 -58.65 -38.93
C PRO A 1117 16.33 -57.43 -39.87
N SER A 1118 17.30 -57.48 -40.79
CA SER A 1118 17.65 -56.49 -41.80
C SER A 1118 16.60 -56.24 -42.89
N SER A 1119 16.62 -55.03 -43.46
CA SER A 1119 16.30 -54.82 -44.88
C SER A 1119 17.38 -53.93 -45.56
N THR A 1120 17.56 -54.13 -46.86
CA THR A 1120 18.60 -53.51 -47.72
C THR A 1120 18.14 -53.65 -49.18
N PRO A 1121 18.62 -52.84 -50.14
CA PRO A 1121 18.55 -51.39 -50.26
C PRO A 1121 17.71 -50.94 -51.49
N GLY A 1122 17.41 -49.64 -51.60
CA GLY A 1122 16.90 -49.01 -52.84
C GLY A 1122 17.88 -47.92 -53.35
N PRO A 1123 18.34 -47.94 -54.61
CA PRO A 1123 19.42 -47.05 -55.07
C PRO A 1123 18.95 -45.77 -55.81
N SER A 1124 19.65 -44.68 -55.52
CA SER A 1124 20.02 -43.53 -56.38
C SER A 1124 18.97 -42.76 -57.20
N SER A 1125 19.07 -41.42 -57.11
CA SER A 1125 19.11 -40.56 -58.30
C SER A 1125 20.24 -39.53 -58.18
N THR A 1126 20.81 -39.13 -59.32
CA THR A 1126 21.95 -38.21 -59.48
C THR A 1126 21.50 -36.95 -60.27
N PRO A 1127 22.32 -35.91 -60.58
CA PRO A 1127 21.93 -34.53 -60.30
C PRO A 1127 21.57 -33.69 -61.54
N GLY A 1128 20.94 -32.53 -61.29
CA GLY A 1128 20.72 -31.43 -62.25
C GLY A 1128 21.41 -30.12 -61.81
N PRO A 1129 21.69 -29.17 -62.73
CA PRO A 1129 22.85 -28.27 -62.56
C PRO A 1129 22.58 -26.81 -62.16
N SER A 1130 23.69 -26.11 -61.94
CA SER A 1130 23.92 -24.75 -61.45
C SER A 1130 23.24 -23.56 -62.14
N SER A 1131 23.16 -22.43 -61.42
CA SER A 1131 23.17 -21.07 -62.01
C SER A 1131 23.92 -20.02 -61.17
N THR A 1132 24.76 -19.23 -61.85
CA THR A 1132 25.39 -17.93 -61.48
C THR A 1132 25.53 -17.15 -62.82
N PRO A 1133 25.89 -15.84 -62.89
CA PRO A 1133 25.91 -14.74 -61.91
C PRO A 1133 25.35 -13.37 -62.42
N GLY A 1134 25.22 -12.38 -61.51
CA GLY A 1134 25.42 -10.93 -61.80
C GLY A 1134 24.20 -10.07 -62.20
N PRO A 1135 24.35 -8.72 -62.27
CA PRO A 1135 25.57 -7.92 -62.08
C PRO A 1135 25.51 -6.88 -60.92
N SER A 1136 26.65 -6.25 -60.64
CA SER A 1136 26.80 -5.05 -59.80
C SER A 1136 27.35 -3.87 -60.61
N SER A 1137 27.12 -2.62 -60.17
CA SER A 1137 27.86 -1.45 -60.65
C SER A 1137 27.82 -0.25 -59.68
N THR A 1138 29.00 0.11 -59.15
CA THR A 1138 29.41 1.41 -58.57
C THR A 1138 29.66 2.45 -59.71
N PRO A 1139 30.16 3.72 -59.51
CA PRO A 1139 30.52 4.48 -58.29
C PRO A 1139 30.06 5.97 -58.24
N GLY A 1140 30.33 6.66 -57.12
CA GLY A 1140 30.30 8.14 -56.97
C GLY A 1140 31.25 8.61 -55.84
N PRO A 1141 31.88 9.81 -55.89
CA PRO A 1141 33.29 9.94 -55.49
C PRO A 1141 33.60 10.72 -54.18
N SER A 1142 34.89 10.75 -53.81
CA SER A 1142 35.46 11.37 -52.60
C SER A 1142 36.27 12.67 -52.83
N SER A 1143 36.48 13.43 -51.73
CA SER A 1143 37.66 14.25 -51.35
C SER A 1143 38.01 15.62 -52.01
N THR A 1144 37.76 16.73 -51.24
CA THR A 1144 38.64 17.92 -50.89
C THR A 1144 39.23 18.86 -51.98
N PRO A 1145 39.90 20.03 -51.69
CA PRO A 1145 39.92 20.99 -50.52
C PRO A 1145 39.99 22.55 -50.80
N GLY A 1146 39.77 23.41 -49.79
CA GLY A 1146 40.35 24.79 -49.59
C GLY A 1146 39.62 26.03 -50.20
N PRO A 1147 39.94 27.32 -49.82
CA PRO A 1147 41.06 27.84 -48.99
C PRO A 1147 40.80 29.02 -47.95
N SER A 1148 41.73 29.16 -46.98
CA SER A 1148 42.34 30.35 -46.28
C SER A 1148 41.63 31.68 -45.84
N SER A 1149 41.50 31.87 -44.52
CA SER A 1149 42.01 32.94 -43.59
C SER A 1149 42.05 34.49 -43.81
N THR A 1150 41.59 35.23 -42.77
CA THR A 1150 42.05 36.56 -42.19
C THR A 1150 41.83 37.90 -42.94
N PRO A 1151 41.85 39.12 -42.28
CA PRO A 1151 42.19 39.49 -40.88
C PRO A 1151 41.16 40.39 -40.11
N GLY A 1152 41.44 40.73 -38.83
CA GLY A 1152 40.62 41.63 -37.97
C GLY A 1152 41.14 43.08 -37.82
N PRO A 1153 40.46 43.93 -37.02
CA PRO A 1153 41.07 44.60 -35.83
C PRO A 1153 40.04 44.77 -34.66
N SER A 1154 40.30 45.25 -33.43
CA SER A 1154 41.50 45.49 -32.59
C SER A 1154 41.04 45.67 -31.12
N SER A 1155 41.96 45.77 -30.15
CA SER A 1155 41.71 45.60 -28.70
C SER A 1155 41.52 46.88 -27.85
N THR A 1156 41.10 46.65 -26.58
CA THR A 1156 41.40 47.41 -25.33
C THR A 1156 40.77 48.80 -25.08
N PRO A 1157 40.66 49.29 -23.80
CA PRO A 1157 40.96 48.66 -22.49
C PRO A 1157 39.84 48.78 -21.40
N GLY A 1158 40.04 48.16 -20.23
CA GLY A 1158 39.31 48.46 -18.97
C GLY A 1158 39.72 49.80 -18.34
N PRO A 1159 39.17 50.22 -17.17
CA PRO A 1159 39.33 49.52 -15.86
C PRO A 1159 38.04 49.59 -15.00
N SER A 1160 37.93 49.38 -13.67
CA SER A 1160 38.83 49.00 -12.54
C SER A 1160 38.00 48.42 -11.36
N SER A 1161 38.62 47.66 -10.45
CA SER A 1161 38.08 47.22 -9.15
C SER A 1161 38.53 48.08 -7.96
N THR A 1162 37.88 47.92 -6.79
CA THR A 1162 38.24 48.27 -5.36
C THR A 1162 37.46 49.44 -4.72
N PRO A 1163 37.38 49.51 -3.37
CA PRO A 1163 37.39 48.45 -2.32
C PRO A 1163 36.20 48.55 -1.33
N GLY A 1164 36.00 47.54 -0.46
CA GLY A 1164 35.09 47.64 0.70
C GLY A 1164 35.77 48.21 1.97
N PRO A 1165 35.05 48.25 3.10
CA PRO A 1165 35.67 48.17 4.43
C PRO A 1165 35.13 47.05 5.33
N SER A 1166 35.93 46.69 6.34
CA SER A 1166 35.77 45.57 7.28
C SER A 1166 34.89 45.88 8.51
N PRO A 1167 34.54 44.85 9.34
CA PRO A 1167 33.55 44.99 10.41
C PRO A 1167 34.09 45.55 11.74
N THR A 1168 33.18 45.92 12.65
CA THR A 1168 33.45 46.08 14.09
C THR A 1168 32.19 45.72 14.88
N ALA A 1169 32.33 45.37 16.17
CA ALA A 1169 31.37 44.54 16.92
C ALA A 1169 30.80 45.20 18.20
N THR A 1170 30.00 44.39 18.93
CA THR A 1170 29.72 44.40 20.39
C THR A 1170 28.38 44.98 20.91
N HIS A 1171 27.95 44.33 22.00
CA HIS A 1171 26.82 44.54 22.92
C HIS A 1171 25.40 44.25 22.40
N ASP A 1172 24.58 43.34 22.96
CA ASP A 1172 24.35 42.83 24.34
C ASP A 1172 23.24 43.60 25.11
N SER A 1173 22.54 42.85 25.97
CA SER A 1173 21.57 43.25 27.00
C SER A 1173 20.07 43.44 26.65
N THR A 1174 19.30 42.40 27.01
CA THR A 1174 18.14 42.41 27.94
C THR A 1174 16.85 43.23 27.69
N GLU A 1175 15.75 42.47 27.72
CA GLU A 1175 14.54 42.65 28.56
C GLU A 1175 13.36 43.58 28.19
N GLN A 1176 12.21 43.10 28.71
CA GLN A 1176 10.99 43.79 29.14
C GLN A 1176 9.90 44.17 28.11
N ARG A 1177 8.95 43.22 28.01
CA ARG A 1177 7.50 43.44 28.07
C ARG A 1177 7.07 44.85 28.51
N VAL A 1178 6.21 45.49 27.71
CA VAL A 1178 5.21 46.44 28.22
C VAL A 1178 3.84 46.08 27.63
N TYR A 1179 2.99 45.50 28.49
CA TYR A 1179 1.53 45.48 28.29
C TYR A 1179 0.96 46.88 28.55
N LEU A 1180 -0.10 47.29 27.83
CA LEU A 1180 -1.35 47.91 28.33
C LEU A 1180 -2.22 48.41 27.13
N PRO A 1181 -3.53 48.66 27.30
CA PRO A 1181 -4.54 48.31 26.28
C PRO A 1181 -5.48 49.46 25.86
N LEU A 1182 -6.33 49.21 24.86
CA LEU A 1182 -7.63 49.88 24.61
C LEU A 1182 -8.54 48.87 23.86
N VAL A 1183 -9.55 48.26 24.49
CA VAL A 1183 -10.89 48.79 24.83
C VAL A 1183 -11.79 49.05 23.61
N ARG A 1184 -12.60 48.02 23.30
CA ARG A 1184 -13.98 48.02 22.74
C ARG A 1184 -14.48 49.27 21.98
N ARG A 1185 -14.94 49.04 20.76
CA ARG A 1185 -16.38 49.13 20.45
C ARG A 1185 -16.82 47.87 19.72
#